data_AF-A0A6P0R867-F1
#
_entry.id   AF-A0A6P0R867-F1
#
_cell.length_a   1.000
_cell.length_b   1.000
_cell.length_c   1.000
_cell.angle_alpha   90.00
_cell.angle_beta   90.00
_cell.angle_gamma   90.00
#
_symmetry.space_group_name_H-M   'P 1'
#
loop_
_entity.id
_entity.type
_entity.pdbx_description
1 polymer ?
#
loop_
_entity_poly.entity_id
_entity_poly.type
_entity_poly.pdbx_seq_one_letter_code
_entity_poly.pdbx_strand_id
1 'polypeptide(L)'
;MVTGKIKWFGGFNNQRQTRNNFGFINLAEGDIDRDIYVNRREIPQDLQILLEGDNGEGVYVCFDLEENSQKFEAINVELKKYTGVVISFSGGTGEIATKYDGFFHFKSFKEFSSGDYVSCGLRHTSESEKKKAVKVKKILPDSEYNEIINICVNSNDSKIARSLFLEYVNTLPSAEAIQKIIEKLRHFDTETKRILTNKIIREYERFLVESSELRNEIINICVKNNDYKIATSLFLEYVNTLPSAEAIEKIIEKLRHFDTETKRILTNKIIQNYENFLVESPELRNNLCLYGKNEFTNYADFINKYLKDTNTNESLKQQLSNEVREKIPRDTEEKRSIYWEKFGDLVEYQGFLWNIAPIEHKRRAIQNFYKEFFQIVINFNNSDYLYAQYLQEDWKELYKKVRENKDDKQLIKEWEPAINSNEFKYAQMVSARGAERLVIKFCQALGYEVEDISIHQITKQSSDWKLADIRLNKKILLDVKNSRFTVNSKVYSEFCVPKFKQERTNQDREKKEVYIVGVLSPYLQKRFIDGEEPLNFTVEKPKVLGIFYKKSLEELKNIVNDKDRLKIDLSRLENFYSDSSTTENYNSYSPRGKISNSYLPHWLFDYGEKFYEKQIRIIQDFKNLIANLSDGEVPTWEDISIVGINPLPLFILARENLPQNWQNHLPKWKIQFINYLINISLYPQNKIISLSHLFISLLKHFLQMLEENNSEYSPQEYLDILYENSHKNHPLKIYDPLQTIHSFCNTLQTLWENREKTELSEFKMFKFRHEGILQGKKASHDSWKTIIAYCGGKIEKKGKCGYSPLILGMHESCSCGLLICPEENCQYCQKDCQSYLSRKEKNIVDLNIKNNLPMIEF
;
A
#
# COMPACT_ATOMS: atom_id res chain seq x y z
N MET A 1 81.08 54.33 -21.73
CA MET A 1 79.68 54.39 -21.30
C MET A 1 79.55 54.43 -19.78
N VAL A 2 79.10 55.57 -19.27
CA VAL A 2 78.88 55.89 -17.86
C VAL A 2 77.38 55.80 -17.57
N THR A 3 76.99 55.38 -16.36
CA THR A 3 75.58 55.42 -15.92
C THR A 3 75.30 56.71 -15.16
N GLY A 4 74.19 57.37 -15.48
CA GLY A 4 73.68 58.49 -14.70
C GLY A 4 72.15 58.48 -14.59
N LYS A 5 71.64 59.36 -13.75
CA LYS A 5 70.21 59.63 -13.56
C LYS A 5 69.91 60.99 -14.17
N ILE A 6 68.86 61.08 -14.97
CA ILE A 6 68.40 62.37 -15.46
C ILE A 6 67.98 63.23 -14.26
N LYS A 7 68.62 64.37 -14.09
CA LYS A 7 68.22 65.38 -13.10
C LYS A 7 67.05 66.18 -13.64
N TRP A 8 67.19 66.65 -14.88
CA TRP A 8 66.17 67.40 -15.59
C TRP A 8 66.51 67.46 -17.08
N PHE A 9 65.52 67.43 -17.98
CA PHE A 9 65.77 67.52 -19.41
C PHE A 9 64.66 68.27 -20.16
N GLY A 10 65.02 69.29 -20.93
CA GLY A 10 64.09 69.99 -21.82
C GLY A 10 63.15 70.97 -21.12
N GLY A 11 61.85 70.85 -21.34
CA GLY A 11 60.84 71.74 -20.76
C GLY A 11 60.70 73.08 -21.49
N PHE A 12 59.56 73.73 -21.28
CA PHE A 12 59.28 75.05 -21.85
C PHE A 12 59.78 76.14 -20.89
N ASN A 13 60.72 76.96 -21.36
CA ASN A 13 61.19 78.09 -20.60
C ASN A 13 60.18 79.24 -20.72
N ASN A 14 59.31 79.40 -19.71
CA ASN A 14 58.28 80.44 -19.69
C ASN A 14 58.84 81.86 -19.83
N GLN A 15 60.07 82.11 -19.35
CA GLN A 15 60.71 83.43 -19.45
C GLN A 15 61.19 83.73 -20.87
N ARG A 16 61.66 82.72 -21.60
CA ARG A 16 62.20 82.88 -22.96
C ARG A 16 61.19 82.52 -24.05
N GLN A 17 60.04 81.96 -23.70
CA GLN A 17 59.04 81.44 -24.64
C GLN A 17 59.62 80.42 -25.64
N THR A 18 60.63 79.66 -25.21
CA THR A 18 61.34 78.67 -26.03
C THR A 18 61.47 77.35 -25.27
N ARG A 19 61.42 76.22 -25.97
CA ARG A 19 61.81 74.93 -25.38
C ARG A 19 63.31 74.87 -25.16
N ASN A 20 63.74 74.37 -24.00
CA ASN A 20 65.15 74.10 -23.80
C ASN A 20 65.55 72.88 -24.63
N ASN A 21 66.69 72.99 -25.31
CA ASN A 21 67.28 71.93 -26.11
C ASN A 21 68.43 71.25 -25.36
N PHE A 22 68.37 71.25 -24.03
CA PHE A 22 69.40 70.65 -23.18
C PHE A 22 68.82 70.14 -21.87
N GLY A 23 69.61 69.39 -21.13
CA GLY A 23 69.32 68.92 -19.78
C GLY A 23 70.59 68.66 -18.98
N PHE A 24 70.40 68.02 -17.83
CA PHE A 24 71.45 67.66 -16.89
C PHE A 24 71.28 66.22 -16.39
N ILE A 25 72.40 65.50 -16.26
CA ILE A 25 72.48 64.13 -15.79
C ILE A 25 73.40 64.08 -14.56
N ASN A 26 72.94 63.46 -13.48
CA ASN A 26 73.75 63.17 -12.29
C ASN A 26 74.41 61.81 -12.44
N LEU A 27 75.71 61.72 -12.15
CA LEU A 27 76.41 60.43 -12.17
C LEU A 27 75.84 59.49 -11.10
N ALA A 28 75.66 58.22 -11.46
CA ALA A 28 75.12 57.22 -10.53
C ALA A 28 76.18 56.68 -9.55
N GLU A 29 77.46 56.80 -9.89
CA GLU A 29 78.61 56.34 -9.10
C GLU A 29 79.60 57.50 -8.89
N GLY A 30 79.78 57.94 -7.64
CA GLY A 30 80.76 58.96 -7.22
C GLY A 30 80.13 60.19 -6.54
N ASP A 31 80.74 60.64 -5.43
CA ASP A 31 80.33 61.80 -4.59
C ASP A 31 80.50 63.19 -5.26
N ILE A 32 80.62 63.20 -6.59
CA ILE A 32 80.82 64.44 -7.33
C ILE A 32 79.45 64.88 -7.83
N ASP A 33 78.85 65.83 -7.09
CA ASP A 33 77.58 66.50 -7.40
C ASP A 33 77.74 67.46 -8.60
N ARG A 34 78.27 66.93 -9.71
CA ARG A 34 78.46 67.65 -10.97
C ARG A 34 77.36 67.24 -11.93
N ASP A 35 76.57 68.24 -12.32
CA ASP A 35 75.59 68.13 -13.39
C ASP A 35 76.32 67.98 -14.73
N ILE A 36 76.18 66.83 -15.38
CA ILE A 36 76.68 66.61 -16.74
C ILE A 36 75.68 67.19 -17.72
N TYR A 37 76.12 68.13 -18.55
CA TYR A 37 75.28 68.75 -19.56
C TYR A 37 74.95 67.73 -20.68
N VAL A 38 73.71 67.72 -21.16
CA VAL A 38 73.31 66.92 -22.33
C VAL A 38 72.54 67.78 -23.31
N ASN A 39 72.93 67.74 -24.59
CA ASN A 39 72.16 68.38 -25.64
C ASN A 39 71.02 67.46 -26.11
N ARG A 40 69.86 68.04 -26.45
CA ARG A 40 68.69 67.30 -26.95
C ARG A 40 69.01 66.42 -28.16
N ARG A 41 69.95 66.85 -29.02
CA ARG A 41 70.35 66.07 -30.21
C ARG A 41 71.02 64.74 -29.86
N GLU A 42 71.61 64.64 -28.67
CA GLU A 42 72.29 63.43 -28.18
C GLU A 42 71.31 62.43 -27.54
N ILE A 43 70.02 62.78 -27.42
CA ILE A 43 68.98 61.92 -26.87
C ILE A 43 68.07 61.43 -28.02
N PRO A 44 67.91 60.10 -28.21
CA PRO A 44 66.96 59.52 -29.17
C PRO A 44 65.53 60.05 -28.98
N GLN A 45 64.82 60.29 -30.09
CA GLN A 45 63.51 60.96 -30.08
C GLN A 45 62.47 60.25 -29.20
N ASP A 46 62.47 58.91 -29.17
CA ASP A 46 61.54 58.11 -28.38
C ASP A 46 61.83 58.16 -26.87
N LEU A 47 63.09 58.46 -26.51
CA LEU A 47 63.56 58.69 -25.15
C LEU A 47 63.30 60.14 -24.72
N GLN A 48 63.39 61.12 -25.62
CA GLN A 48 63.05 62.52 -25.31
C GLN A 48 61.65 62.66 -24.72
N ILE A 49 60.65 61.92 -25.24
CA ILE A 49 59.26 61.94 -24.72
C ILE A 49 59.19 61.43 -23.27
N LEU A 50 59.99 60.42 -22.92
CA LEU A 50 60.07 59.89 -21.56
C LEU A 50 60.77 60.87 -20.62
N LEU A 51 61.79 61.57 -21.13
CA LEU A 51 62.67 62.40 -20.33
C LEU A 51 62.23 63.87 -20.20
N GLU A 52 61.27 64.34 -21.00
CA GLU A 52 60.87 65.74 -21.07
C GLU A 52 60.30 66.27 -19.74
N GLY A 53 60.87 67.37 -19.25
CA GLY A 53 60.50 68.04 -18.01
C GLY A 53 60.74 67.16 -16.79
N ASP A 54 59.82 67.24 -15.81
CA ASP A 54 59.92 66.50 -14.55
C ASP A 54 59.57 65.01 -14.71
N ASN A 55 59.11 64.57 -15.89
CA ASN A 55 58.85 63.17 -16.17
C ASN A 55 60.13 62.33 -16.29
N GLY A 56 61.22 62.97 -16.72
CA GLY A 56 62.53 62.32 -16.85
C GLY A 56 63.29 62.18 -15.55
N GLU A 57 62.94 62.95 -14.52
CA GLU A 57 63.72 62.98 -13.28
C GLU A 57 63.85 61.58 -12.67
N GLY A 58 65.10 61.19 -12.39
CA GLY A 58 65.47 59.92 -11.79
C GLY A 58 65.48 58.73 -12.75
N VAL A 59 65.23 58.92 -14.05
CA VAL A 59 65.38 57.87 -15.06
C VAL A 59 66.88 57.57 -15.28
N TYR A 60 67.25 56.29 -15.23
CA TYR A 60 68.62 55.85 -15.46
C TYR A 60 68.93 55.77 -16.95
N VAL A 61 70.02 56.40 -17.34
CA VAL A 61 70.54 56.42 -18.70
C VAL A 61 72.02 56.04 -18.71
N CYS A 62 72.48 55.56 -19.86
CA CYS A 62 73.87 55.31 -20.16
C CYS A 62 74.32 56.28 -21.25
N PHE A 63 75.54 56.81 -21.17
CA PHE A 63 76.06 57.79 -22.14
C PHE A 63 77.59 57.78 -22.16
N ASP A 64 78.20 58.39 -23.17
CA ASP A 64 79.64 58.66 -23.21
C ASP A 64 79.93 60.11 -22.81
N LEU A 65 81.09 60.35 -22.20
CA LEU A 65 81.52 61.68 -21.78
C LEU A 65 82.47 62.26 -22.82
N GLU A 66 82.16 63.46 -23.31
CA GLU A 66 83.03 64.24 -24.18
C GLU A 66 83.42 65.55 -23.47
N GLU A 67 84.72 65.88 -23.47
CA GLU A 67 85.22 67.12 -22.89
C GLU A 67 85.24 68.22 -23.96
N ASN A 68 84.44 69.27 -23.75
CA ASN A 68 84.51 70.48 -24.57
C ASN A 68 85.25 71.57 -23.77
N SER A 69 85.79 72.57 -24.47
CA SER A 69 86.65 73.69 -24.01
C SER A 69 86.27 74.39 -22.69
N GLN A 70 85.08 74.16 -22.13
CA GLN A 70 84.67 74.65 -20.81
C GLN A 70 83.86 73.67 -19.93
N LYS A 71 83.33 72.52 -20.44
CA LYS A 71 82.43 71.61 -19.70
C LYS A 71 82.43 70.18 -20.26
N PHE A 72 82.07 69.19 -19.44
CA PHE A 72 81.75 67.82 -19.88
C PHE A 72 80.32 67.76 -20.44
N GLU A 73 80.18 67.13 -21.60
CA GLU A 73 78.92 66.86 -22.29
C GLU A 73 78.66 65.36 -22.38
N ALA A 74 77.42 64.94 -22.14
CA ALA A 74 76.95 63.58 -22.36
C ALA A 74 76.50 63.43 -23.82
N ILE A 75 77.14 62.50 -24.53
CA ILE A 75 76.82 62.13 -25.91
C ILE A 75 76.32 60.68 -25.98
N ASN A 76 75.64 60.31 -27.06
CA ASN A 76 75.10 58.95 -27.27
C ASN A 76 74.24 58.45 -26.09
N VAL A 77 73.25 59.25 -25.66
CA VAL A 77 72.46 58.92 -24.47
C VAL A 77 71.43 57.83 -24.78
N GLU A 78 71.49 56.73 -24.04
CA GLU A 78 70.55 55.61 -24.17
C GLU A 78 69.87 55.28 -22.84
N LEU A 79 68.68 54.68 -22.88
CA LEU A 79 68.00 54.20 -21.67
C LEU A 79 68.73 52.99 -21.10
N LYS A 80 69.07 53.00 -19.80
CA LYS A 80 69.63 51.82 -19.15
C LYS A 80 68.56 50.74 -19.05
N LYS A 81 68.77 49.62 -19.74
CA LYS A 81 67.81 48.50 -19.81
C LYS A 81 68.06 47.51 -18.68
N TYR A 82 66.97 46.97 -18.16
CA TYR A 82 66.90 45.91 -17.19
C TYR A 82 66.00 44.80 -17.73
N THR A 83 66.41 43.56 -17.54
CA THR A 83 65.60 42.37 -17.85
C THR A 83 64.96 41.82 -16.59
N GLY A 84 63.77 41.24 -16.72
CA GLY A 84 63.03 40.70 -15.60
C GLY A 84 61.79 39.92 -16.01
N VAL A 85 61.12 39.31 -15.03
CA VAL A 85 59.89 38.54 -15.24
C VAL A 85 58.74 39.24 -14.50
N VAL A 86 57.60 39.38 -15.18
CA VAL A 86 56.38 39.90 -14.56
C VAL A 86 55.87 38.87 -13.54
N ILE A 87 55.79 39.26 -12.27
CA ILE A 87 55.29 38.39 -11.18
C ILE A 87 53.78 38.59 -11.02
N SER A 88 53.33 39.83 -11.07
CA SER A 88 51.93 40.19 -10.90
C SER A 88 51.56 41.31 -11.88
N PHE A 89 50.36 41.25 -12.43
CA PHE A 89 49.77 42.35 -13.20
C PHE A 89 48.25 42.32 -13.02
N SER A 90 47.71 43.38 -12.42
CA SER A 90 46.26 43.54 -12.23
C SER A 90 45.89 45.02 -12.19
N GLY A 91 44.75 45.38 -12.80
CA GLY A 91 44.26 46.76 -12.81
C GLY A 91 45.22 47.78 -13.44
N GLY A 92 46.02 47.39 -14.43
CA GLY A 92 47.00 48.26 -15.08
C GLY A 92 48.28 48.51 -14.26
N THR A 93 48.45 47.84 -13.13
CA THR A 93 49.64 47.89 -12.28
C THR A 93 50.28 46.51 -12.21
N GLY A 94 51.61 46.45 -12.20
CA GLY A 94 52.32 45.19 -12.05
C GLY A 94 53.68 45.31 -11.39
N GLU A 95 54.28 44.15 -11.14
CA GLU A 95 55.58 43.99 -10.51
C GLU A 95 56.48 43.11 -11.37
N ILE A 96 57.72 43.54 -11.55
CA ILE A 96 58.76 42.82 -12.30
C ILE A 96 59.84 42.41 -11.32
N ALA A 97 60.17 41.11 -11.25
CA ALA A 97 61.40 40.65 -10.60
C ALA A 97 62.57 40.80 -11.57
N THR A 98 63.64 41.43 -11.10
CA THR A 98 64.89 41.56 -11.87
C THR A 98 66.03 40.87 -11.14
N LYS A 99 67.08 40.50 -11.89
CA LYS A 99 68.25 39.81 -11.36
C LYS A 99 69.05 40.64 -10.34
N TYR A 100 69.11 41.96 -10.53
CA TYR A 100 70.11 42.81 -9.88
C TYR A 100 69.55 43.80 -8.86
N ASP A 101 68.26 44.14 -8.93
CA ASP A 101 67.78 45.38 -8.30
C ASP A 101 66.44 45.23 -7.56
N GLY A 102 65.97 44.00 -7.33
CA GLY A 102 64.73 43.70 -6.63
C GLY A 102 63.48 43.86 -7.51
N PHE A 103 62.38 44.34 -6.93
CA PHE A 103 61.09 44.50 -7.60
C PHE A 103 60.95 45.89 -8.22
N PHE A 104 60.55 45.92 -9.48
CA PHE A 104 60.14 47.15 -10.13
C PHE A 104 58.63 47.18 -10.27
N HIS A 105 58.01 48.22 -9.72
CA HIS A 105 56.60 48.47 -9.97
C HIS A 105 56.45 49.17 -11.32
N PHE A 106 55.49 48.73 -12.13
CA PHE A 106 55.17 49.40 -13.38
C PHE A 106 53.68 49.64 -13.51
N LYS A 107 53.35 50.66 -14.31
CA LYS A 107 51.99 50.90 -14.79
C LYS A 107 52.00 50.73 -16.30
N SER A 108 50.99 50.05 -16.82
CA SER A 108 50.85 49.81 -18.24
C SER A 108 49.39 49.69 -18.63
N PHE A 109 49.04 50.25 -19.79
CA PHE A 109 47.77 50.00 -20.47
C PHE A 109 47.81 48.73 -21.34
N LYS A 110 49.01 48.22 -21.65
CA LYS A 110 49.19 46.91 -22.29
C LYS A 110 49.06 45.82 -21.23
N GLU A 111 48.37 44.74 -21.57
CA GLU A 111 48.23 43.58 -20.71
C GLU A 111 49.53 42.78 -20.62
N PHE A 112 49.86 42.38 -19.40
CA PHE A 112 50.92 41.44 -19.08
C PHE A 112 50.35 40.27 -18.29
N SER A 113 50.93 39.10 -18.48
CA SER A 113 50.67 37.88 -17.74
C SER A 113 51.82 37.63 -16.78
N SER A 114 51.53 37.02 -15.64
CA SER A 114 52.58 36.45 -14.79
C SER A 114 53.41 35.47 -15.63
N GLY A 115 54.74 35.56 -15.57
CA GLY A 115 55.65 34.80 -16.43
C GLY A 115 56.16 35.53 -17.68
N ASP A 116 55.58 36.67 -18.06
CA ASP A 116 56.10 37.43 -19.20
C ASP A 116 57.54 37.90 -18.94
N TYR A 117 58.44 37.58 -19.87
CA TYR A 117 59.80 38.11 -19.86
C TYR A 117 59.83 39.52 -20.47
N VAL A 118 60.39 40.47 -19.74
CA VAL A 118 60.31 41.90 -20.08
C VAL A 118 61.66 42.60 -20.00
N SER A 119 61.85 43.59 -20.88
CA SER A 119 62.87 44.61 -20.77
C SER A 119 62.22 45.93 -20.35
N CYS A 120 62.84 46.65 -19.42
CA CYS A 120 62.37 47.94 -18.94
C CYS A 120 63.53 48.88 -18.61
N GLY A 121 63.27 50.18 -18.58
CA GLY A 121 64.16 51.15 -17.94
C GLY A 121 63.78 51.33 -16.47
N LEU A 122 64.67 51.94 -15.70
CA LEU A 122 64.45 52.21 -14.28
C LEU A 122 64.29 53.70 -14.02
N ARG A 123 63.29 54.07 -13.21
CA ARG A 123 63.11 55.41 -12.64
C ARG A 123 63.13 55.34 -11.13
N HIS A 124 63.98 56.15 -10.51
CA HIS A 124 63.99 56.37 -9.07
C HIS A 124 63.22 57.65 -8.75
N THR A 125 62.15 57.55 -7.96
CA THR A 125 61.38 58.72 -7.53
C THR A 125 61.66 59.00 -6.05
N SER A 126 62.15 60.20 -5.74
CA SER A 126 62.47 60.66 -4.39
C SER A 126 61.30 60.53 -3.42
N GLU A 127 60.06 60.71 -3.90
CA GLU A 127 58.83 60.65 -3.07
C GLU A 127 58.51 59.28 -2.47
N SER A 128 59.02 58.17 -3.01
CA SER A 128 58.54 56.84 -2.58
C SER A 128 59.62 55.83 -2.22
N GLU A 129 60.91 56.14 -2.40
CA GLU A 129 62.03 55.17 -2.42
C GLU A 129 61.87 53.98 -3.39
N LYS A 130 60.67 53.77 -3.95
CA LYS A 130 60.31 52.70 -4.86
C LYS A 130 60.93 52.92 -6.23
N LYS A 131 61.55 51.85 -6.72
CA LYS A 131 62.02 51.69 -8.09
C LYS A 131 60.82 51.46 -9.02
N LYS A 132 60.61 52.35 -9.99
CA LYS A 132 59.55 52.22 -11.00
C LYS A 132 60.15 51.79 -12.32
N ALA A 133 59.58 50.75 -12.94
CA ALA A 133 59.94 50.37 -14.29
C ALA A 133 59.20 51.25 -15.31
N VAL A 134 59.95 51.75 -16.29
CA VAL A 134 59.47 52.58 -17.39
C VAL A 134 59.72 51.87 -18.72
N LYS A 135 58.91 52.18 -19.75
CA LYS A 135 59.04 51.56 -21.09
C LYS A 135 59.09 50.02 -21.06
N VAL A 136 58.25 49.39 -20.21
CA VAL A 136 58.17 47.92 -20.12
C VAL A 136 57.75 47.32 -21.46
N LYS A 137 58.54 46.38 -21.97
CA LYS A 137 58.31 45.70 -23.25
C LYS A 137 58.54 44.20 -23.07
N LYS A 138 57.60 43.37 -23.53
CA LYS A 138 57.82 41.92 -23.64
C LYS A 138 58.98 41.63 -24.58
N ILE A 139 59.87 40.74 -24.17
CA ILE A 139 61.01 40.24 -24.95
C ILE A 139 60.97 38.72 -24.97
N LEU A 140 61.67 38.12 -25.93
CA LEU A 140 61.80 36.66 -25.99
C LEU A 140 62.76 36.17 -24.89
N PRO A 141 62.48 35.03 -24.25
CA PRO A 141 63.41 34.38 -23.33
C PRO A 141 64.79 34.20 -23.97
N ASP A 142 65.83 34.61 -23.24
CA ASP A 142 67.22 34.35 -23.59
C ASP A 142 67.90 33.51 -22.49
N SER A 143 69.22 33.39 -22.52
CA SER A 143 69.96 32.67 -21.47
C SER A 143 69.79 33.26 -20.07
N GLU A 144 69.51 34.57 -19.94
CA GLU A 144 69.28 35.22 -18.64
C GLU A 144 67.90 34.88 -18.07
N TYR A 145 66.93 34.51 -18.92
CA TYR A 145 65.60 34.09 -18.49
C TYR A 145 65.63 32.92 -17.50
N ASN A 146 66.43 31.88 -17.80
CA ASN A 146 66.55 30.70 -16.95
C ASN A 146 67.19 31.03 -15.60
N GLU A 147 68.12 31.99 -15.57
CA GLU A 147 68.76 32.44 -14.34
C GLU A 147 67.77 33.22 -13.46
N ILE A 148 66.93 34.07 -14.08
CA ILE A 148 65.90 34.84 -13.38
C ILE A 148 64.80 33.92 -12.85
N ILE A 149 64.37 32.91 -13.63
CA ILE A 149 63.45 31.87 -13.13
C ILE A 149 64.06 31.14 -11.95
N ASN A 150 65.32 30.71 -12.05
CA ASN A 150 65.98 29.99 -10.96
C ASN A 150 66.05 30.83 -9.67
N ILE A 151 66.31 32.14 -9.78
CA ILE A 151 66.25 33.07 -8.65
C ILE A 151 64.84 33.16 -8.08
N CYS A 152 63.82 33.31 -8.94
CA CYS A 152 62.43 33.41 -8.52
C CYS A 152 61.93 32.13 -7.82
N VAL A 153 62.34 30.98 -8.33
CA VAL A 153 62.02 29.65 -7.78
C VAL A 153 62.67 29.46 -6.42
N ASN A 154 63.93 29.85 -6.26
CA ASN A 154 64.65 29.70 -5.00
C ASN A 154 64.33 30.80 -3.98
N SER A 155 63.51 31.78 -4.35
CA SER A 155 63.01 32.79 -3.41
C SER A 155 62.29 32.15 -2.22
N ASN A 156 62.48 32.76 -1.05
CA ASN A 156 61.73 32.46 0.17
C ASN A 156 60.35 33.14 0.16
N ASP A 157 60.10 34.09 -0.74
CA ASP A 157 58.78 34.69 -0.92
C ASP A 157 57.86 33.73 -1.69
N SER A 158 56.82 33.27 -1.00
CA SER A 158 55.89 32.28 -1.53
C SER A 158 55.09 32.78 -2.74
N LYS A 159 54.86 34.09 -2.89
CA LYS A 159 54.15 34.65 -4.05
C LYS A 159 54.98 34.55 -5.32
N ILE A 160 56.28 34.82 -5.19
CA ILE A 160 57.24 34.79 -6.30
C ILE A 160 57.43 33.36 -6.76
N ALA A 161 57.78 32.48 -5.82
CA ALA A 161 58.02 31.09 -6.13
C ALA A 161 56.77 30.46 -6.74
N ARG A 162 55.58 30.69 -6.15
CA ARG A 162 54.33 30.08 -6.63
C ARG A 162 54.00 30.35 -8.10
N SER A 163 54.30 31.54 -8.61
CA SER A 163 53.93 31.93 -9.98
C SER A 163 54.72 31.17 -11.05
N LEU A 164 56.02 30.95 -10.82
CA LEU A 164 56.94 30.39 -11.81
C LEU A 164 57.43 28.99 -11.47
N PHE A 165 57.18 28.51 -10.25
CA PHE A 165 57.72 27.25 -9.76
C PHE A 165 57.32 26.06 -10.62
N LEU A 166 56.04 25.94 -10.97
CA LEU A 166 55.56 24.80 -11.74
C LEU A 166 55.97 24.85 -13.22
N GLU A 167 56.23 26.04 -13.76
CA GLU A 167 56.83 26.19 -15.09
C GLU A 167 58.29 25.74 -15.07
N TYR A 168 59.02 26.13 -14.02
CA TYR A 168 60.40 25.70 -13.80
C TYR A 168 60.53 24.18 -13.64
N VAL A 169 59.77 23.54 -12.75
CA VAL A 169 59.87 22.08 -12.58
C VAL A 169 59.47 21.30 -13.83
N ASN A 170 58.69 21.89 -14.75
CA ASN A 170 58.42 21.28 -16.05
C ASN A 170 59.63 21.27 -17.00
N THR A 171 60.61 22.13 -16.78
CA THR A 171 61.86 22.15 -17.56
C THR A 171 62.88 21.13 -17.04
N LEU A 172 62.67 20.59 -15.85
CA LEU A 172 63.57 19.63 -15.22
C LEU A 172 63.22 18.18 -15.60
N PRO A 173 64.20 17.26 -15.57
CA PRO A 173 63.93 15.83 -15.58
C PRO A 173 63.00 15.43 -14.42
N SER A 174 62.12 14.45 -14.64
CA SER A 174 61.09 14.04 -13.67
C SER A 174 61.60 13.83 -12.23
N ALA A 175 62.71 13.11 -12.05
CA ALA A 175 63.25 12.83 -10.71
C ALA A 175 63.67 14.11 -9.96
N GLU A 176 64.27 15.06 -10.67
CA GLU A 176 64.70 16.35 -10.12
C GLU A 176 63.50 17.26 -9.87
N ALA A 177 62.53 17.27 -10.79
CA ALA A 177 61.26 17.97 -10.65
C ALA A 177 60.53 17.52 -9.37
N ILE A 178 60.37 16.20 -9.19
CA ILE A 178 59.77 15.58 -8.01
C ILE A 178 60.48 16.01 -6.73
N GLN A 179 61.81 15.92 -6.69
CA GLN A 179 62.58 16.27 -5.50
C GLN A 179 62.40 17.76 -5.14
N LYS A 180 62.42 18.66 -6.14
CA LYS A 180 62.17 20.08 -5.90
C LYS A 180 60.75 20.38 -5.47
N ILE A 181 59.75 19.69 -6.01
CA ILE A 181 58.36 19.82 -5.54
C ILE A 181 58.28 19.45 -4.06
N ILE A 182 58.84 18.31 -3.65
CA ILE A 182 58.82 17.86 -2.25
C ILE A 182 59.52 18.87 -1.35
N GLU A 183 60.73 19.30 -1.72
CA GLU A 183 61.50 20.28 -0.95
C GLU A 183 60.72 21.58 -0.74
N LYS A 184 60.13 22.13 -1.80
CA LYS A 184 59.33 23.36 -1.70
C LYS A 184 58.03 23.17 -0.94
N LEU A 185 57.35 22.05 -1.16
CA LEU A 185 56.16 21.70 -0.37
C LEU A 185 56.48 21.63 1.12
N ARG A 186 57.68 21.22 1.55
CA ARG A 186 58.03 21.22 2.99
C ARG A 186 58.21 22.63 3.55
N HIS A 187 58.77 23.54 2.76
CA HIS A 187 59.13 24.91 3.19
C HIS A 187 57.99 25.93 3.10
N PHE A 188 57.00 25.73 2.22
CA PHE A 188 55.91 26.69 2.06
C PHE A 188 54.99 26.80 3.28
N ASP A 189 54.36 27.97 3.44
CA ASP A 189 53.28 28.17 4.40
C ASP A 189 52.03 27.33 4.04
N THR A 190 51.10 27.17 4.97
CA THR A 190 49.93 26.29 4.80
C THR A 190 49.07 26.66 3.58
N GLU A 191 48.88 27.94 3.30
CA GLU A 191 48.03 28.40 2.19
C GLU A 191 48.73 28.18 0.85
N THR A 192 50.04 28.45 0.79
CA THR A 192 50.84 28.18 -0.41
C THR A 192 50.95 26.69 -0.68
N LYS A 193 51.17 25.86 0.34
CA LYS A 193 51.11 24.39 0.26
C LYS A 193 49.80 23.94 -0.37
N ARG A 194 48.67 24.42 0.16
CA ARG A 194 47.32 24.07 -0.33
C ARG A 194 47.16 24.38 -1.82
N ILE A 195 47.51 25.60 -2.23
CA ILE A 195 47.30 26.02 -3.60
C ILE A 195 48.24 25.28 -4.56
N LEU A 196 49.50 25.09 -4.17
CA LEU A 196 50.46 24.36 -4.99
C LEU A 196 50.06 22.90 -5.14
N THR A 197 49.68 22.23 -4.05
CA THR A 197 49.16 20.86 -4.06
C THR A 197 47.97 20.72 -5.01
N ASN A 198 46.99 21.63 -4.92
CA ASN A 198 45.82 21.62 -5.80
C ASN A 198 46.21 21.76 -7.28
N LYS A 199 47.22 22.58 -7.61
CA LYS A 199 47.69 22.76 -8.98
C LYS A 199 48.47 21.54 -9.48
N ILE A 200 49.32 20.93 -8.63
CA ILE A 200 50.05 19.69 -8.96
C ILE A 200 49.06 18.57 -9.29
N ILE A 201 48.01 18.39 -8.47
CA ILE A 201 47.03 17.31 -8.67
C ILE A 201 46.27 17.47 -9.98
N ARG A 202 45.95 18.71 -10.39
CA ARG A 202 45.15 18.97 -11.59
C ARG A 202 45.96 18.96 -12.88
N GLU A 203 47.17 19.52 -12.84
CA GLU A 203 47.92 19.84 -14.05
C GLU A 203 49.19 18.96 -14.21
N TYR A 204 49.59 18.24 -13.16
CA TYR A 204 50.88 17.54 -13.09
C TYR A 204 50.75 16.11 -12.54
N GLU A 205 49.65 15.43 -12.87
CA GLU A 205 49.33 14.06 -12.42
C GLU A 205 50.49 13.06 -12.70
N ARG A 206 51.24 13.24 -13.79
CA ARG A 206 52.41 12.42 -14.13
C ARG A 206 53.42 12.28 -12.99
N PHE A 207 53.70 13.36 -12.25
CA PHE A 207 54.66 13.33 -11.14
C PHE A 207 54.13 12.54 -9.94
N LEU A 208 52.80 12.53 -9.76
CA LEU A 208 52.16 11.70 -8.75
C LEU A 208 52.29 10.23 -9.10
N VAL A 209 52.17 9.84 -10.36
CA VAL A 209 52.35 8.44 -10.78
C VAL A 209 53.80 7.98 -10.58
N GLU A 210 54.76 8.86 -10.86
CA GLU A 210 56.19 8.54 -10.86
C GLU A 210 56.84 8.49 -9.46
N SER A 211 56.27 9.13 -8.42
CA SER A 211 56.88 9.19 -7.09
C SER A 211 55.92 8.90 -5.93
N SER A 212 56.20 7.80 -5.22
CA SER A 212 55.50 7.47 -3.97
C SER A 212 55.80 8.47 -2.85
N GLU A 213 57.00 9.04 -2.80
CA GLU A 213 57.36 10.04 -1.78
C GLU A 213 56.55 11.32 -1.97
N LEU A 214 56.42 11.81 -3.22
CA LEU A 214 55.62 12.99 -3.53
C LEU A 214 54.14 12.74 -3.25
N ARG A 215 53.62 11.55 -3.61
CA ARG A 215 52.26 11.14 -3.24
C ARG A 215 52.06 11.22 -1.72
N ASN A 216 52.96 10.64 -0.92
CA ASN A 216 52.85 10.64 0.54
C ASN A 216 52.91 12.05 1.14
N GLU A 217 53.76 12.93 0.62
CA GLU A 217 53.84 14.33 1.06
C GLU A 217 52.52 15.07 0.75
N ILE A 218 51.99 14.91 -0.46
CA ILE A 218 50.71 15.51 -0.87
C ILE A 218 49.54 14.95 -0.06
N ILE A 219 49.52 13.63 0.18
CA ILE A 219 48.55 12.96 1.05
C ILE A 219 48.62 13.57 2.45
N ASN A 220 49.81 13.71 3.05
CA ASN A 220 49.97 14.31 4.37
C ASN A 220 49.45 15.75 4.44
N ILE A 221 49.67 16.54 3.38
CA ILE A 221 49.14 17.90 3.26
C ILE A 221 47.61 17.90 3.13
N CYS A 222 47.05 16.98 2.33
CA CYS A 222 45.60 16.83 2.14
C CYS A 222 44.92 16.33 3.42
N VAL A 223 45.52 15.39 4.13
CA VAL A 223 45.08 14.86 5.44
C VAL A 223 45.03 15.99 6.48
N LYS A 224 45.93 16.97 6.42
CA LYS A 224 45.95 18.11 7.35
C LYS A 224 45.06 19.28 6.94
N ASN A 225 44.60 19.34 5.68
CA ASN A 225 43.80 20.45 5.16
C ASN A 225 42.32 20.07 4.99
N ASN A 226 41.45 21.06 5.20
CA ASN A 226 39.99 20.95 5.06
C ASN A 226 39.50 21.11 3.60
N ASP A 227 40.31 20.82 2.56
CA ASP A 227 39.88 20.96 1.16
C ASP A 227 39.33 19.63 0.61
N TYR A 228 38.02 19.46 0.78
CA TYR A 228 37.39 18.15 0.87
C TYR A 228 37.28 17.36 -0.44
N LYS A 229 37.09 18.02 -1.59
CA LYS A 229 36.85 17.32 -2.88
C LYS A 229 38.08 16.59 -3.39
N ILE A 230 39.24 17.22 -3.25
CA ILE A 230 40.52 16.68 -3.70
C ILE A 230 41.08 15.70 -2.67
N ALA A 231 40.93 16.03 -1.37
CA ALA A 231 41.36 15.16 -0.29
C ALA A 231 40.67 13.78 -0.32
N THR A 232 39.38 13.70 -0.66
CA THR A 232 38.65 12.42 -0.58
C THR A 232 39.19 11.35 -1.53
N SER A 233 39.52 11.67 -2.78
CA SER A 233 40.03 10.66 -3.74
C SER A 233 41.44 10.21 -3.37
N LEU A 234 42.35 11.15 -3.10
CA LEU A 234 43.74 10.83 -2.73
C LEU A 234 43.83 10.15 -1.37
N PHE A 235 42.94 10.49 -0.44
CA PHE A 235 42.86 9.82 0.85
C PHE A 235 42.48 8.34 0.68
N LEU A 236 41.54 8.02 -0.21
CA LEU A 236 41.16 6.63 -0.46
C LEU A 236 42.28 5.86 -1.18
N GLU A 237 43.00 6.49 -2.11
CA GLU A 237 44.20 5.90 -2.69
C GLU A 237 45.28 5.62 -1.64
N TYR A 238 45.53 6.58 -0.75
CA TYR A 238 46.46 6.40 0.38
C TYR A 238 46.06 5.23 1.27
N VAL A 239 44.82 5.20 1.72
CA VAL A 239 44.29 4.15 2.59
C VAL A 239 44.41 2.79 1.90
N ASN A 240 44.29 2.71 0.58
CA ASN A 240 44.50 1.48 -0.19
C ASN A 240 45.96 0.99 -0.22
N THR A 241 46.92 1.84 0.13
CA THR A 241 48.33 1.45 0.28
C THR A 241 48.67 0.90 1.67
N LEU A 242 47.76 1.04 2.63
CA LEU A 242 47.97 0.62 4.02
C LEU A 242 47.43 -0.79 4.26
N PRO A 243 47.93 -1.53 5.27
CA PRO A 243 47.27 -2.73 5.78
C PRO A 243 45.84 -2.45 6.24
N SER A 244 44.92 -3.39 6.05
CA SER A 244 43.48 -3.14 6.29
C SER A 244 43.15 -2.56 7.67
N ALA A 245 43.79 -3.05 8.74
CA ALA A 245 43.54 -2.54 10.10
C ALA A 245 43.92 -1.05 10.25
N GLU A 246 45.07 -0.65 9.70
CA GLU A 246 45.55 0.73 9.72
C GLU A 246 44.70 1.63 8.81
N ALA A 247 44.34 1.11 7.63
CA ALA A 247 43.43 1.74 6.69
C ALA A 247 42.09 2.09 7.36
N ILE A 248 41.47 1.13 8.05
CA ILE A 248 40.20 1.28 8.78
C ILE A 248 40.32 2.32 9.88
N GLU A 249 41.38 2.26 10.70
CA GLU A 249 41.62 3.22 11.78
C GLU A 249 41.70 4.66 11.22
N LYS A 250 42.46 4.85 10.13
CA LYS A 250 42.61 6.16 9.48
C LYS A 250 41.31 6.67 8.88
N ILE A 251 40.50 5.79 8.28
CA ILE A 251 39.16 6.17 7.80
C ILE A 251 38.30 6.66 8.97
N ILE A 252 38.23 5.91 10.08
CA ILE A 252 37.40 6.25 11.25
C ILE A 252 37.86 7.58 11.85
N GLU A 253 39.17 7.76 12.04
CA GLU A 253 39.78 9.02 12.52
C GLU A 253 39.33 10.20 11.65
N LYS A 254 39.32 10.04 10.32
CA LYS A 254 38.89 11.10 9.40
C LYS A 254 37.40 11.36 9.36
N LEU A 255 36.58 10.31 9.44
CA LEU A 255 35.13 10.47 9.54
C LEU A 255 34.72 11.29 10.77
N ARG A 256 35.53 11.33 11.85
CA ARG A 256 35.26 12.17 13.02
C ARG A 256 35.49 13.67 12.77
N HIS A 257 36.37 14.03 11.84
CA HIS A 257 36.78 15.42 11.60
C HIS A 257 36.11 16.08 10.38
N PHE A 258 35.46 15.31 9.52
CA PHE A 258 34.77 15.85 8.34
C PHE A 258 33.43 16.50 8.65
N ASP A 259 33.02 17.47 7.85
CA ASP A 259 31.66 17.98 7.86
C ASP A 259 30.69 16.93 7.27
N THR A 260 29.38 17.16 7.47
CA THR A 260 28.29 16.27 7.03
C THR A 260 28.37 15.89 5.54
N GLU A 261 28.63 16.86 4.67
CA GLU A 261 28.64 16.64 3.21
C GLU A 261 29.88 15.86 2.78
N THR A 262 31.03 16.15 3.40
CA THR A 262 32.27 15.42 3.14
C THR A 262 32.18 13.98 3.62
N LYS A 263 31.64 13.75 4.83
CA LYS A 263 31.36 12.39 5.32
C LYS A 263 30.45 11.64 4.36
N ARG A 264 29.41 12.30 3.82
CA ARG A 264 28.50 11.70 2.83
C ARG A 264 29.25 11.20 1.59
N ILE A 265 30.08 12.05 0.99
CA ILE A 265 30.86 11.70 -0.22
C ILE A 265 31.83 10.55 0.06
N LEU A 266 32.56 10.61 1.18
CA LEU A 266 33.52 9.57 1.56
C LEU A 266 32.81 8.23 1.84
N THR A 267 31.70 8.23 2.60
CA THR A 267 30.90 7.03 2.90
C THR A 267 30.47 6.32 1.63
N ASN A 268 29.94 7.04 0.63
CA ASN A 268 29.53 6.43 -0.64
C ASN A 268 30.70 5.73 -1.35
N LYS A 269 31.87 6.39 -1.40
CA LYS A 269 33.05 5.81 -2.06
C LYS A 269 33.59 4.60 -1.31
N ILE A 270 33.53 4.58 0.03
CA ILE A 270 33.92 3.42 0.84
C ILE A 270 33.01 2.24 0.53
N ILE A 271 31.68 2.43 0.55
CA ILE A 271 30.72 1.36 0.27
C ILE A 271 30.92 0.79 -1.14
N GLN A 272 31.21 1.65 -2.14
CA GLN A 272 31.36 1.22 -3.53
C GLN A 272 32.69 0.52 -3.83
N ASN A 273 33.80 0.98 -3.25
CA ASN A 273 35.14 0.55 -3.67
C ASN A 273 35.90 -0.26 -2.62
N TYR A 274 35.45 -0.25 -1.37
CA TYR A 274 36.19 -0.79 -0.22
C TYR A 274 35.31 -1.67 0.67
N GLU A 275 34.50 -2.51 0.03
CA GLU A 275 33.55 -3.41 0.70
C GLU A 275 34.21 -4.31 1.76
N ASN A 276 35.43 -4.78 1.51
CA ASN A 276 36.19 -5.61 2.46
C ASN A 276 36.46 -4.89 3.79
N PHE A 277 36.69 -3.57 3.77
CA PHE A 277 36.90 -2.81 5.02
C PHE A 277 35.62 -2.76 5.86
N LEU A 278 34.45 -2.75 5.20
CA LEU A 278 33.16 -2.81 5.88
C LEU A 278 32.89 -4.20 6.46
N VAL A 279 33.34 -5.26 5.81
CA VAL A 279 33.27 -6.62 6.36
C VAL A 279 34.12 -6.74 7.62
N GLU A 280 35.36 -6.23 7.57
CA GLU A 280 36.35 -6.38 8.64
C GLU A 280 36.07 -5.52 9.89
N SER A 281 35.39 -4.37 9.77
CA SER A 281 35.23 -3.43 10.89
C SER A 281 33.78 -3.03 11.20
N PRO A 282 33.21 -3.55 12.31
CA PRO A 282 31.94 -3.07 12.86
C PRO A 282 31.99 -1.59 13.26
N GLU A 283 33.14 -1.12 13.76
CA GLU A 283 33.32 0.27 14.16
C GLU A 283 33.18 1.21 12.95
N LEU A 284 33.76 0.83 11.81
CA LEU A 284 33.63 1.59 10.57
C LEU A 284 32.16 1.66 10.14
N ARG A 285 31.45 0.51 10.11
CA ARG A 285 30.01 0.47 9.77
C ARG A 285 29.14 1.32 10.70
N ASN A 286 29.49 1.41 11.98
CA ASN A 286 28.80 2.27 12.95
C ASN A 286 29.09 3.77 12.74
N ASN A 287 30.27 4.13 12.25
CA ASN A 287 30.66 5.52 11.97
C ASN A 287 30.17 6.03 10.61
N LEU A 288 29.72 5.16 9.71
CA LEU A 288 29.09 5.57 8.45
C LEU A 288 27.73 6.21 8.72
N CYS A 289 27.71 7.52 8.92
CA CYS A 289 26.48 8.29 8.97
C CYS A 289 25.85 8.35 7.57
N LEU A 290 24.61 7.90 7.45
CA LEU A 290 23.85 7.86 6.20
C LEU A 290 22.98 9.12 6.10
N TYR A 291 23.45 10.07 5.28
CA TYR A 291 22.92 11.44 5.21
C TYR A 291 21.89 11.68 4.11
N GLY A 292 21.72 10.74 3.17
CA GLY A 292 20.76 10.85 2.09
C GLY A 292 20.21 9.48 1.67
N LYS A 293 19.17 9.52 0.84
CA LYS A 293 18.43 8.32 0.41
C LYS A 293 19.36 7.32 -0.29
N ASN A 294 20.19 7.81 -1.21
CA ASN A 294 21.07 6.97 -2.04
C ASN A 294 22.19 6.30 -1.22
N GLU A 295 22.77 7.02 -0.27
CA GLU A 295 23.78 6.51 0.66
C GLU A 295 23.22 5.34 1.48
N PHE A 296 22.01 5.55 1.98
CA PHE A 296 21.30 4.57 2.78
C PHE A 296 20.95 3.34 1.97
N THR A 297 20.53 3.52 0.71
CA THR A 297 20.32 2.43 -0.24
C THR A 297 21.58 1.60 -0.43
N ASN A 298 22.74 2.22 -0.69
CA ASN A 298 24.00 1.49 -0.90
C ASN A 298 24.41 0.66 0.33
N TYR A 299 24.24 1.24 1.53
CA TYR A 299 24.57 0.53 2.76
C TYR A 299 23.58 -0.61 3.06
N ALA A 300 22.28 -0.41 2.82
CA ALA A 300 21.29 -1.47 2.92
C ALA A 300 21.57 -2.59 1.90
N ASP A 301 21.99 -2.25 0.67
CA ASP A 301 22.38 -3.22 -0.35
C ASP A 301 23.61 -4.04 0.07
N PHE A 302 24.63 -3.41 0.65
CA PHE A 302 25.78 -4.09 1.25
C PHE A 302 25.33 -5.13 2.30
N ILE A 303 24.53 -4.71 3.28
CA ILE A 303 24.05 -5.64 4.32
C ILE A 303 23.25 -6.79 3.70
N ASN A 304 22.32 -6.49 2.78
CA ASN A 304 21.44 -7.46 2.17
C ASN A 304 22.23 -8.54 1.41
N LYS A 305 23.28 -8.12 0.68
CA LYS A 305 24.17 -9.02 -0.06
C LYS A 305 24.80 -10.06 0.87
N TYR A 306 25.40 -9.64 1.99
CA TYR A 306 26.08 -10.55 2.92
C TYR A 306 25.12 -11.39 3.76
N LEU A 307 23.91 -10.89 4.06
CA LEU A 307 22.89 -11.69 4.74
C LEU A 307 22.30 -12.78 3.82
N LYS A 308 22.18 -12.53 2.51
CA LYS A 308 21.68 -13.51 1.53
C LYS A 308 22.72 -14.53 1.08
N ASP A 309 24.01 -14.18 1.09
CA ASP A 309 25.06 -15.07 0.61
C ASP A 309 25.33 -16.23 1.58
N THR A 310 25.07 -17.44 1.13
CA THR A 310 25.29 -18.69 1.89
C THR A 310 26.75 -18.91 2.26
N ASN A 311 27.70 -18.34 1.52
CA ASN A 311 29.14 -18.46 1.79
C ASN A 311 29.65 -17.45 2.81
N THR A 312 28.82 -16.49 3.24
CA THR A 312 29.22 -15.50 4.23
C THR A 312 29.45 -16.15 5.59
N ASN A 313 30.55 -15.76 6.25
CA ASN A 313 30.90 -16.20 7.58
C ASN A 313 29.75 -15.94 8.59
N GLU A 314 29.36 -16.96 9.37
CA GLU A 314 28.26 -16.86 10.34
C GLU A 314 28.49 -15.78 11.42
N SER A 315 29.75 -15.54 11.83
CA SER A 315 30.07 -14.44 12.75
C SER A 315 29.72 -13.08 12.14
N LEU A 316 30.04 -12.87 10.86
CA LEU A 316 29.68 -11.64 10.16
C LEU A 316 28.17 -11.52 10.01
N LYS A 317 27.46 -12.59 9.60
CA LYS A 317 25.99 -12.58 9.51
C LYS A 317 25.34 -12.22 10.84
N GLN A 318 25.84 -12.77 11.95
CA GLN A 318 25.33 -12.46 13.28
C GLN A 318 25.56 -10.99 13.65
N GLN A 319 26.74 -10.45 13.34
CA GLN A 319 27.04 -9.03 13.57
C GLN A 319 26.10 -8.12 12.75
N LEU A 320 25.96 -8.38 11.45
CA LEU A 320 25.09 -7.61 10.56
C LEU A 320 23.62 -7.73 10.98
N SER A 321 23.18 -8.90 11.41
CA SER A 321 21.81 -9.13 11.91
C SER A 321 21.52 -8.32 13.17
N ASN A 322 22.46 -8.29 14.12
CA ASN A 322 22.35 -7.49 15.34
C ASN A 322 22.34 -5.98 15.01
N GLU A 323 23.21 -5.55 14.09
CA GLU A 323 23.30 -4.17 13.63
C GLU A 323 21.98 -3.69 13.00
N VAL A 324 21.37 -4.50 12.13
CA VAL A 324 20.06 -4.21 11.55
C VAL A 324 18.96 -4.15 12.62
N ARG A 325 18.96 -5.10 13.57
CA ARG A 325 17.99 -5.15 14.67
C ARG A 325 18.02 -3.91 15.55
N GLU A 326 19.21 -3.34 15.77
CA GLU A 326 19.39 -2.13 16.58
C GLU A 326 19.11 -0.83 15.81
N LYS A 327 19.52 -0.77 14.52
CA LYS A 327 19.39 0.46 13.71
C LYS A 327 17.96 0.71 13.25
N ILE A 328 17.28 -0.30 12.69
CA ILE A 328 15.94 -0.12 12.11
C ILE A 328 14.94 0.56 13.08
N PRO A 329 14.79 0.12 14.35
CA PRO A 329 13.80 0.73 15.25
C PRO A 329 14.12 2.17 15.66
N ARG A 330 15.38 2.60 15.56
CA ARG A 330 15.84 3.94 15.94
C ARG A 330 15.80 4.94 14.77
N ASP A 331 15.61 4.46 13.55
CA ASP A 331 15.61 5.27 12.35
C ASP A 331 14.25 5.92 12.03
N THR A 332 14.29 6.93 11.16
CA THR A 332 13.08 7.62 10.67
C THR A 332 12.22 6.70 9.80
N GLU A 333 10.93 7.02 9.63
CA GLU A 333 10.02 6.23 8.78
C GLU A 333 10.50 6.12 7.32
N GLU A 334 11.02 7.21 6.75
CA GLU A 334 11.62 7.22 5.40
C GLU A 334 12.77 6.21 5.28
N LYS A 335 13.68 6.20 6.26
CA LYS A 335 14.82 5.28 6.31
C LYS A 335 14.38 3.83 6.51
N ARG A 336 13.43 3.60 7.42
CA ARG A 336 12.83 2.28 7.63
C ARG A 336 12.21 1.74 6.33
N SER A 337 11.53 2.58 5.55
CA SER A 337 10.98 2.18 4.25
C SER A 337 12.05 1.64 3.29
N ILE A 338 13.23 2.26 3.24
CA ILE A 338 14.34 1.79 2.39
C ILE A 338 14.86 0.44 2.88
N TYR A 339 15.00 0.26 4.20
CA TYR A 339 15.38 -1.06 4.75
C TYR A 339 14.39 -2.14 4.37
N TRP A 340 13.08 -1.88 4.45
CA TRP A 340 12.05 -2.88 4.12
C TRP A 340 11.95 -3.16 2.62
N GLU A 341 12.28 -2.20 1.76
CA GLU A 341 12.46 -2.43 0.32
C GLU A 341 13.58 -3.45 0.04
N LYS A 342 14.68 -3.41 0.81
CA LYS A 342 15.85 -4.28 0.59
C LYS A 342 15.79 -5.61 1.33
N PHE A 343 15.34 -5.59 2.59
CA PHE A 343 15.33 -6.74 3.49
C PHE A 343 13.99 -7.45 3.54
N GLY A 344 12.97 -6.98 2.82
CA GLY A 344 11.62 -7.53 2.87
C GLY A 344 11.54 -9.05 2.63
N ASP A 345 12.44 -9.59 1.80
CA ASP A 345 12.53 -11.02 1.49
C ASP A 345 13.37 -11.81 2.51
N LEU A 346 14.10 -11.14 3.40
CA LEU A 346 14.84 -11.75 4.51
C LEU A 346 13.96 -11.97 5.75
N VAL A 347 12.71 -11.49 5.73
CA VAL A 347 11.78 -11.69 6.83
C VAL A 347 11.30 -13.14 6.79
N GLU A 348 11.85 -13.95 7.68
CA GLU A 348 11.44 -15.33 7.92
C GLU A 348 10.49 -15.41 9.12
N TYR A 349 9.66 -16.44 9.16
CA TYR A 349 8.73 -16.68 10.26
C TYR A 349 9.52 -16.88 11.57
N GLN A 350 9.24 -16.04 12.57
CA GLN A 350 9.97 -15.99 13.85
C GLN A 350 11.50 -15.78 13.72
N GLY A 351 11.98 -15.32 12.56
CA GLY A 351 13.39 -15.04 12.30
C GLY A 351 13.91 -13.78 12.99
N PHE A 352 15.19 -13.45 12.74
CA PHE A 352 15.88 -12.37 13.48
C PHE A 352 15.30 -10.96 13.29
N LEU A 353 14.58 -10.72 12.18
CA LEU A 353 13.86 -9.47 11.87
C LEU A 353 12.40 -9.46 12.35
N TRP A 354 11.87 -10.59 12.84
CA TRP A 354 10.44 -10.77 13.09
C TRP A 354 9.85 -9.66 13.96
N ASN A 355 10.47 -9.36 15.11
CA ASN A 355 9.91 -8.41 16.08
C ASN A 355 9.85 -6.97 15.57
N ILE A 356 10.67 -6.62 14.57
CA ILE A 356 10.76 -5.26 14.04
C ILE A 356 10.13 -5.11 12.65
N ALA A 357 9.79 -6.23 11.99
CA ALA A 357 9.21 -6.24 10.65
C ALA A 357 7.79 -5.64 10.59
N PRO A 358 7.47 -4.87 9.54
CA PRO A 358 6.11 -4.42 9.24
C PRO A 358 5.16 -5.62 9.03
N ILE A 359 3.88 -5.39 9.30
CA ILE A 359 2.82 -6.40 9.19
C ILE A 359 2.79 -7.05 7.79
N GLU A 360 3.03 -6.28 6.73
CA GLU A 360 2.99 -6.79 5.34
C GLU A 360 4.07 -7.85 5.06
N HIS A 361 5.28 -7.67 5.60
CA HIS A 361 6.35 -8.67 5.45
C HIS A 361 6.11 -9.89 6.36
N LYS A 362 5.60 -9.66 7.58
CA LYS A 362 5.19 -10.76 8.48
C LYS A 362 4.12 -11.64 7.84
N ARG A 363 3.10 -11.02 7.21
CA ARG A 363 2.03 -11.71 6.49
C ARG A 363 2.60 -12.64 5.42
N ARG A 364 3.51 -12.14 4.57
CA ARG A 364 4.16 -12.95 3.53
C ARG A 364 4.95 -14.12 4.11
N ALA A 365 5.72 -13.87 5.17
CA ALA A 365 6.52 -14.90 5.84
C ALA A 365 5.64 -16.00 6.45
N ILE A 366 4.56 -15.64 7.15
CA ILE A 366 3.57 -16.60 7.69
C ILE A 366 2.93 -17.42 6.58
N GLN A 367 2.47 -16.75 5.51
CA GLN A 367 1.83 -17.42 4.39
C GLN A 367 2.77 -18.39 3.68
N ASN A 368 4.07 -18.06 3.58
CA ASN A 368 5.07 -18.96 3.01
C ASN A 368 5.38 -20.15 3.94
N PHE A 369 5.47 -19.91 5.26
CA PHE A 369 5.73 -20.96 6.24
C PHE A 369 4.58 -21.97 6.32
N TYR A 370 3.34 -21.48 6.40
CA TYR A 370 2.12 -22.30 6.44
C TYR A 370 1.42 -22.37 5.07
N LYS A 371 2.21 -22.53 4.00
CA LYS A 371 1.74 -22.40 2.61
C LYS A 371 0.58 -23.33 2.28
N GLU A 372 0.68 -24.61 2.62
CA GLU A 372 -0.37 -25.58 2.31
C GLU A 372 -1.67 -25.27 3.03
N PHE A 373 -1.59 -24.95 4.33
CA PHE A 373 -2.73 -24.56 5.15
C PHE A 373 -3.46 -23.36 4.57
N PHE A 374 -2.75 -22.23 4.36
CA PHE A 374 -3.38 -21.02 3.83
C PHE A 374 -3.85 -21.20 2.39
N GLN A 375 -3.16 -22.00 1.56
CA GLN A 375 -3.61 -22.27 0.20
C GLN A 375 -4.97 -22.99 0.19
N ILE A 376 -5.17 -23.99 1.07
CA ILE A 376 -6.47 -24.68 1.18
C ILE A 376 -7.56 -23.73 1.69
N VAL A 377 -7.27 -22.93 2.72
CA VAL A 377 -8.24 -21.93 3.24
C VAL A 377 -8.58 -20.90 2.16
N ILE A 378 -7.59 -20.39 1.42
CA ILE A 378 -7.82 -19.45 0.31
C ILE A 378 -8.63 -20.11 -0.81
N ASN A 379 -8.35 -21.38 -1.15
CA ASN A 379 -9.11 -22.12 -2.15
C ASN A 379 -10.57 -22.32 -1.73
N PHE A 380 -10.81 -22.59 -0.44
CA PHE A 380 -12.15 -22.64 0.14
C PHE A 380 -12.85 -21.28 0.03
N ASN A 381 -12.16 -20.21 0.41
CA ASN A 381 -12.68 -18.85 0.36
C ASN A 381 -13.00 -18.39 -1.06
N ASN A 382 -12.18 -18.76 -2.04
CA ASN A 382 -12.38 -18.44 -3.45
C ASN A 382 -13.20 -19.51 -4.19
N SER A 383 -13.82 -20.46 -3.47
CA SER A 383 -14.60 -21.51 -4.12
C SER A 383 -15.96 -20.99 -4.58
N ASP A 384 -16.11 -20.84 -5.89
CA ASP A 384 -17.42 -20.58 -6.51
C ASP A 384 -18.35 -21.80 -6.51
N TYR A 385 -19.62 -21.54 -6.87
CA TYR A 385 -20.66 -22.54 -7.07
C TYR A 385 -20.93 -22.72 -8.57
N LEU A 386 -20.42 -23.83 -9.14
CA LEU A 386 -20.43 -24.09 -10.59
C LEU A 386 -21.81 -23.92 -11.25
N TYR A 387 -22.88 -24.23 -10.50
CA TYR A 387 -24.25 -24.24 -11.01
C TYR A 387 -25.09 -23.04 -10.56
N ALA A 388 -24.53 -22.08 -9.82
CA ALA A 388 -25.30 -20.95 -9.29
C ALA A 388 -25.96 -20.08 -10.38
N GLN A 389 -25.34 -19.97 -11.55
CA GLN A 389 -25.92 -19.24 -12.69
C GLN A 389 -27.25 -19.84 -13.20
N TYR A 390 -27.51 -21.12 -12.93
CA TYR A 390 -28.74 -21.81 -13.33
C TYR A 390 -29.86 -21.72 -12.29
N LEU A 391 -29.57 -21.17 -11.10
CA LEU A 391 -30.56 -20.97 -10.04
C LEU A 391 -31.52 -19.82 -10.33
N GLN A 392 -31.20 -18.96 -11.30
CA GLN A 392 -32.00 -17.79 -11.64
C GLN A 392 -32.05 -17.56 -13.14
N GLU A 393 -33.14 -16.96 -13.61
CA GLU A 393 -33.31 -16.56 -15.00
C GLU A 393 -33.91 -15.16 -15.08
N ASP A 394 -33.72 -14.46 -16.19
CA ASP A 394 -34.48 -13.23 -16.41
C ASP A 394 -35.98 -13.55 -16.51
N TRP A 395 -36.81 -12.85 -15.75
CA TRP A 395 -38.25 -13.18 -15.69
C TRP A 395 -38.95 -12.93 -17.03
N LYS A 396 -38.50 -11.95 -17.83
CA LYS A 396 -39.10 -11.65 -19.14
C LYS A 396 -38.86 -12.82 -20.08
N GLU A 397 -37.60 -13.26 -20.17
CA GLU A 397 -37.23 -14.39 -21.02
C GLU A 397 -37.90 -15.69 -20.56
N LEU A 398 -37.91 -15.95 -19.25
CA LEU A 398 -38.55 -17.14 -18.69
C LEU A 398 -40.05 -17.17 -18.99
N TYR A 399 -40.77 -16.08 -18.71
CA TYR A 399 -42.22 -16.03 -18.89
C TYR A 399 -42.61 -15.90 -20.35
N LYS A 400 -41.80 -15.26 -21.20
CA LYS A 400 -41.97 -15.25 -22.65
C LYS A 400 -41.91 -16.68 -23.21
N LYS A 401 -40.90 -17.48 -22.83
CA LYS A 401 -40.80 -18.89 -23.27
C LYS A 401 -42.04 -19.70 -22.90
N VAL A 402 -42.52 -19.55 -21.65
CA VAL A 402 -43.76 -20.19 -21.19
C VAL A 402 -44.98 -19.73 -22.01
N ARG A 403 -45.06 -18.42 -22.31
CA ARG A 403 -46.12 -17.82 -23.13
C ARG A 403 -45.95 -18.01 -24.63
N GLU A 404 -44.90 -18.64 -25.12
CA GLU A 404 -44.72 -18.92 -26.55
C GLU A 404 -44.85 -20.42 -26.84
N ASN A 405 -44.49 -21.26 -25.87
CA ASN A 405 -44.67 -22.71 -25.93
C ASN A 405 -46.16 -23.11 -25.94
N LYS A 406 -46.56 -23.97 -26.90
CA LYS A 406 -47.95 -24.39 -27.09
C LYS A 406 -48.46 -25.27 -25.94
N ASP A 407 -47.63 -26.20 -25.47
CA ASP A 407 -47.99 -27.15 -24.42
C ASP A 407 -48.12 -26.42 -23.07
N ASP A 408 -47.19 -25.50 -22.76
CA ASP A 408 -47.26 -24.68 -21.56
C ASP A 408 -48.53 -23.80 -21.52
N LYS A 409 -48.91 -23.20 -22.66
CA LYS A 409 -50.17 -22.45 -22.77
C LYS A 409 -51.39 -23.31 -22.49
N GLN A 410 -51.40 -24.53 -23.04
CA GLN A 410 -52.52 -25.45 -22.88
C GLN A 410 -52.61 -25.92 -21.42
N LEU A 411 -51.48 -26.24 -20.80
CA LEU A 411 -51.40 -26.62 -19.39
C LEU A 411 -51.90 -25.50 -18.47
N ILE A 412 -51.48 -24.25 -18.73
CA ILE A 412 -51.94 -23.08 -17.97
C ILE A 412 -53.46 -22.88 -18.07
N LYS A 413 -54.05 -23.12 -19.25
CA LYS A 413 -55.52 -23.08 -19.44
C LYS A 413 -56.25 -24.22 -18.73
N GLU A 414 -55.63 -25.41 -18.65
CA GLU A 414 -56.18 -26.54 -17.89
C GLU A 414 -56.21 -26.23 -16.38
N TRP A 415 -55.19 -25.53 -15.86
CA TRP A 415 -55.13 -25.14 -14.44
C TRP A 415 -56.13 -24.04 -14.05
N GLU A 416 -56.39 -23.09 -14.94
CA GLU A 416 -57.36 -22.01 -14.72
C GLU A 416 -58.17 -21.76 -16.00
N PRO A 417 -59.34 -22.41 -16.17
CA PRO A 417 -60.16 -22.22 -17.36
C PRO A 417 -60.70 -20.79 -17.52
N ALA A 418 -60.88 -20.05 -16.42
CA ALA A 418 -61.40 -18.68 -16.40
C ALA A 418 -60.32 -17.61 -16.64
N ILE A 419 -59.20 -17.99 -17.26
CA ILE A 419 -57.97 -17.19 -17.32
C ILE A 419 -58.13 -15.80 -17.94
N ASN A 420 -59.07 -15.67 -18.89
CA ASN A 420 -59.35 -14.42 -19.58
C ASN A 420 -60.13 -13.41 -18.71
N SER A 421 -60.75 -13.88 -17.62
CA SER A 421 -61.52 -13.05 -16.69
C SER A 421 -60.79 -12.75 -15.37
N ASN A 422 -59.67 -13.43 -15.10
CA ASN A 422 -58.95 -13.31 -13.83
C ASN A 422 -57.44 -13.13 -14.06
N GLU A 423 -57.04 -11.89 -14.30
CA GLU A 423 -55.65 -11.50 -14.57
C GLU A 423 -54.67 -11.91 -13.46
N PHE A 424 -55.12 -11.84 -12.20
CA PHE A 424 -54.30 -12.25 -11.06
C PHE A 424 -53.98 -13.75 -11.10
N LYS A 425 -54.97 -14.58 -11.46
CA LYS A 425 -54.79 -16.03 -11.60
C LYS A 425 -53.93 -16.39 -12.81
N TYR A 426 -54.13 -15.72 -13.95
CA TYR A 426 -53.25 -15.89 -15.10
C TYR A 426 -51.78 -15.69 -14.73
N ALA A 427 -51.46 -14.53 -14.14
CA ALA A 427 -50.09 -14.20 -13.74
C ALA A 427 -49.53 -15.20 -12.71
N GLN A 428 -50.38 -15.72 -11.82
CA GLN A 428 -50.01 -16.78 -10.88
C GLN A 428 -49.63 -18.08 -11.61
N MET A 429 -50.43 -18.52 -12.59
CA MET A 429 -50.18 -19.77 -13.33
C MET A 429 -48.93 -19.68 -14.22
N VAL A 430 -48.74 -18.56 -14.92
CA VAL A 430 -47.51 -18.31 -15.72
C VAL A 430 -46.27 -18.35 -14.82
N SER A 431 -46.34 -17.69 -13.65
CA SER A 431 -45.23 -17.70 -12.68
C SER A 431 -44.95 -19.10 -12.14
N ALA A 432 -46.00 -19.88 -11.82
CA ALA A 432 -45.85 -21.27 -11.36
C ALA A 432 -45.20 -22.16 -12.42
N ARG A 433 -45.66 -22.09 -13.68
CA ARG A 433 -45.04 -22.86 -14.77
C ARG A 433 -43.62 -22.40 -15.06
N GLY A 434 -43.35 -21.10 -15.00
CA GLY A 434 -42.00 -20.56 -15.10
C GLY A 434 -41.05 -21.12 -14.03
N ALA A 435 -41.52 -21.27 -12.79
CA ALA A 435 -40.75 -21.89 -11.73
C ALA A 435 -40.41 -23.35 -12.03
N GLU A 436 -41.36 -24.15 -12.53
CA GLU A 436 -41.10 -25.54 -12.96
C GLU A 436 -40.03 -25.59 -14.06
N ARG A 437 -40.14 -24.73 -15.07
CA ARG A 437 -39.16 -24.65 -16.17
C ARG A 437 -37.77 -24.25 -15.69
N LEU A 438 -37.68 -23.33 -14.72
CA LEU A 438 -36.42 -22.94 -14.10
C LEU A 438 -35.79 -24.12 -13.34
N VAL A 439 -36.57 -24.89 -12.59
CA VAL A 439 -36.08 -26.08 -11.88
C VAL A 439 -35.63 -27.17 -12.86
N ILE A 440 -36.36 -27.40 -13.95
CA ILE A 440 -35.96 -28.34 -15.01
C ILE A 440 -34.58 -27.96 -15.54
N LYS A 441 -34.38 -26.69 -15.91
CA LYS A 441 -33.09 -26.18 -16.41
C LYS A 441 -31.97 -26.36 -15.39
N PHE A 442 -32.23 -26.06 -14.12
CA PHE A 442 -31.26 -26.26 -13.05
C PHE A 442 -30.86 -27.73 -12.87
N CYS A 443 -31.83 -28.64 -12.82
CA CYS A 443 -31.56 -30.07 -12.69
C CYS A 443 -30.84 -30.64 -13.92
N GLN A 444 -31.16 -30.18 -15.13
CA GLN A 444 -30.43 -30.55 -16.34
C GLN A 444 -28.97 -30.10 -16.27
N ALA A 445 -28.70 -28.88 -15.79
CA ALA A 445 -27.34 -28.38 -15.60
C ALA A 445 -26.54 -29.21 -14.58
N LEU A 446 -27.18 -29.75 -13.54
CA LEU A 446 -26.59 -30.71 -12.60
C LEU A 446 -26.35 -32.12 -13.20
N GLY A 447 -26.63 -32.32 -14.49
CA GLY A 447 -26.42 -33.58 -15.20
C GLY A 447 -27.45 -34.66 -14.85
N TYR A 448 -28.68 -34.29 -14.48
CA TYR A 448 -29.78 -35.25 -14.36
C TYR A 448 -30.50 -35.42 -15.70
N GLU A 449 -30.98 -36.64 -15.98
CA GLU A 449 -32.04 -36.86 -16.97
C GLU A 449 -33.34 -36.33 -16.38
N VAL A 450 -33.96 -35.34 -17.03
CA VAL A 450 -35.12 -34.63 -16.48
C VAL A 450 -36.34 -34.84 -17.37
N GLU A 451 -37.41 -35.36 -16.78
CA GLU A 451 -38.72 -35.53 -17.40
C GLU A 451 -39.70 -34.52 -16.80
N ASP A 452 -40.40 -33.78 -17.65
CA ASP A 452 -41.41 -32.79 -17.28
C ASP A 452 -42.77 -33.47 -17.10
N ILE A 453 -43.03 -33.99 -15.89
CA ILE A 453 -44.26 -34.75 -15.62
C ILE A 453 -45.48 -33.84 -15.64
N SER A 454 -45.36 -32.56 -15.27
CA SER A 454 -46.48 -31.60 -15.29
C SER A 454 -47.21 -31.58 -16.63
N ILE A 455 -46.49 -31.72 -17.76
CA ILE A 455 -47.06 -31.73 -19.11
C ILE A 455 -47.94 -32.97 -19.39
N HIS A 456 -47.77 -34.06 -18.62
CA HIS A 456 -48.58 -35.27 -18.78
C HIS A 456 -50.06 -35.04 -18.45
N GLN A 457 -50.40 -33.94 -17.78
CA GLN A 457 -51.79 -33.49 -17.61
C GLN A 457 -52.50 -33.31 -18.94
N ILE A 458 -51.80 -32.80 -19.96
CA ILE A 458 -52.36 -32.55 -21.29
C ILE A 458 -51.98 -33.64 -22.31
N THR A 459 -50.78 -34.22 -22.22
CA THR A 459 -50.34 -35.27 -23.16
C THR A 459 -50.91 -36.65 -22.82
N LYS A 460 -51.40 -36.85 -21.58
CA LYS A 460 -51.92 -38.11 -21.05
C LYS A 460 -50.91 -39.28 -21.07
N GLN A 461 -49.60 -38.97 -21.12
CA GLN A 461 -48.53 -39.98 -21.14
C GLN A 461 -48.39 -40.75 -19.82
N SER A 462 -48.68 -40.12 -18.68
CA SER A 462 -48.77 -40.80 -17.37
C SER A 462 -49.72 -40.08 -16.41
N SER A 463 -50.02 -40.70 -15.26
CA SER A 463 -50.78 -40.09 -14.17
C SER A 463 -49.91 -39.54 -13.03
N ASP A 464 -48.59 -39.59 -13.18
CA ASP A 464 -47.63 -39.27 -12.11
C ASP A 464 -47.59 -37.78 -11.78
N TRP A 465 -48.13 -36.93 -12.67
CA TRP A 465 -48.31 -35.50 -12.44
C TRP A 465 -49.19 -35.20 -11.23
N LYS A 466 -50.01 -36.16 -10.80
CA LYS A 466 -50.78 -36.07 -9.54
C LYS A 466 -49.87 -36.07 -8.32
N LEU A 467 -48.68 -36.67 -8.43
CA LEU A 467 -47.69 -36.80 -7.37
C LEU A 467 -46.60 -35.72 -7.46
N ALA A 468 -46.10 -35.40 -8.63
CA ALA A 468 -44.95 -34.51 -8.78
C ALA A 468 -44.94 -33.79 -10.12
N ASP A 469 -44.16 -32.71 -10.22
CA ASP A 469 -44.06 -31.88 -11.41
C ASP A 469 -42.92 -32.34 -12.32
N ILE A 470 -41.86 -32.93 -11.75
CA ILE A 470 -40.63 -33.31 -12.45
C ILE A 470 -40.13 -34.69 -11.98
N ARG A 471 -39.58 -35.51 -12.90
CA ARG A 471 -38.84 -36.74 -12.59
C ARG A 471 -37.37 -36.57 -12.93
N LEU A 472 -36.48 -36.99 -12.03
CA LEU A 472 -35.04 -37.10 -12.30
C LEU A 472 -34.61 -38.56 -12.41
N ASN A 473 -33.81 -38.89 -13.42
CA ASN A 473 -33.20 -40.21 -13.65
C ASN A 473 -34.22 -41.36 -13.54
N LYS A 474 -35.46 -41.13 -13.99
CA LYS A 474 -36.60 -42.07 -13.93
C LYS A 474 -36.97 -42.55 -12.52
N LYS A 475 -36.46 -41.92 -11.45
CA LYS A 475 -36.60 -42.40 -10.06
C LYS A 475 -37.04 -41.34 -9.06
N ILE A 476 -36.42 -40.15 -9.09
CA ILE A 476 -36.64 -39.12 -8.06
C ILE A 476 -37.78 -38.22 -8.52
N LEU A 477 -38.78 -38.03 -7.67
CA LEU A 477 -39.93 -37.16 -7.96
C LEU A 477 -39.76 -35.82 -7.24
N LEU A 478 -39.93 -34.72 -7.97
CA LEU A 478 -39.86 -33.36 -7.45
C LEU A 478 -41.19 -32.64 -7.60
N ASP A 479 -41.68 -32.03 -6.53
CA ASP A 479 -42.86 -31.18 -6.46
C ASP A 479 -42.39 -29.73 -6.28
N VAL A 480 -42.54 -28.90 -7.30
CA VAL A 480 -42.07 -27.53 -7.34
C VAL A 480 -43.08 -26.64 -6.62
N LYS A 481 -42.56 -25.74 -5.78
CA LYS A 481 -43.36 -24.85 -4.95
C LYS A 481 -42.90 -23.42 -5.16
N ASN A 482 -43.65 -22.73 -6.00
CA ASN A 482 -43.41 -21.34 -6.33
C ASN A 482 -44.05 -20.39 -5.32
N SER A 483 -43.27 -19.44 -4.84
CA SER A 483 -43.72 -18.25 -4.14
C SER A 483 -43.50 -17.00 -4.92
N ARG A 484 -44.22 -15.94 -4.55
CA ARG A 484 -44.00 -14.59 -5.06
C ARG A 484 -43.64 -13.64 -3.92
N PHE A 485 -42.78 -12.65 -4.20
CA PHE A 485 -42.47 -11.58 -3.25
C PHE A 485 -43.74 -10.87 -2.76
N THR A 486 -43.68 -10.30 -1.57
CA THR A 486 -44.73 -9.42 -1.03
C THR A 486 -44.30 -7.97 -1.07
N VAL A 487 -45.22 -7.05 -0.80
CA VAL A 487 -45.04 -5.62 -1.05
C VAL A 487 -43.86 -5.04 -0.27
N ASN A 488 -43.77 -5.41 1.02
CA ASN A 488 -42.77 -4.87 1.94
C ASN A 488 -41.74 -5.92 2.38
N SER A 489 -41.57 -7.01 1.61
CA SER A 489 -40.58 -8.01 1.96
C SER A 489 -39.87 -8.61 0.76
N LYS A 490 -38.55 -8.62 0.89
CA LYS A 490 -37.63 -9.37 0.02
C LYS A 490 -37.51 -10.83 0.44
N VAL A 491 -38.26 -11.25 1.45
CA VAL A 491 -38.26 -12.60 2.01
C VAL A 491 -39.54 -13.33 1.62
N TYR A 492 -39.38 -14.61 1.31
CA TYR A 492 -40.43 -15.59 1.08
C TYR A 492 -41.47 -15.51 2.22
N SER A 493 -42.74 -15.23 1.92
CA SER A 493 -43.74 -15.03 2.99
C SER A 493 -45.09 -15.73 2.87
N GLU A 494 -45.49 -16.44 1.81
CA GLU A 494 -46.67 -17.35 1.89
C GLU A 494 -47.00 -18.07 0.56
N PHE A 495 -46.40 -19.24 0.29
CA PHE A 495 -47.02 -20.25 -0.59
C PHE A 495 -46.82 -21.68 -0.05
N CYS A 496 -47.83 -22.49 -0.33
CA CYS A 496 -48.26 -23.64 0.47
C CYS A 496 -47.56 -24.93 0.02
N VAL A 497 -47.02 -25.70 0.95
CA VAL A 497 -46.94 -27.16 0.78
C VAL A 497 -48.04 -27.74 1.67
N PRO A 498 -49.23 -28.01 1.11
CA PRO A 498 -50.33 -28.54 1.93
C PRO A 498 -50.14 -29.99 2.37
N LYS A 499 -49.11 -30.72 1.90
CA LYS A 499 -48.76 -32.07 2.37
C LYS A 499 -47.43 -32.53 1.76
N PHE A 500 -46.56 -33.22 2.51
CA PHE A 500 -45.53 -34.06 1.87
C PHE A 500 -46.22 -35.21 1.15
N LYS A 501 -46.11 -35.25 -0.19
CA LYS A 501 -46.64 -36.35 -0.99
C LYS A 501 -45.75 -37.58 -0.84
N GLN A 502 -46.36 -38.77 -0.83
CA GLN A 502 -45.66 -40.06 -0.80
C GLN A 502 -46.22 -40.93 -1.93
N GLU A 503 -45.34 -41.60 -2.67
CA GLU A 503 -45.74 -42.59 -3.66
C GLU A 503 -46.22 -43.86 -2.94
N ARG A 504 -47.47 -44.29 -3.18
CA ARG A 504 -48.00 -45.57 -2.70
C ARG A 504 -47.80 -46.60 -3.79
N THR A 505 -46.67 -47.31 -3.78
CA THR A 505 -46.48 -48.50 -4.62
C THR A 505 -47.10 -49.70 -3.92
N ASN A 506 -48.02 -50.41 -4.59
CA ASN A 506 -48.69 -51.59 -4.05
C ASN A 506 -47.77 -52.82 -3.83
N GLN A 507 -46.48 -52.71 -4.16
CA GLN A 507 -45.54 -53.84 -4.17
C GLN A 507 -44.30 -53.68 -3.28
N ASP A 508 -44.02 -52.49 -2.74
CA ASP A 508 -42.86 -52.27 -1.86
C ASP A 508 -43.31 -51.66 -0.54
N ARG A 509 -42.88 -52.27 0.58
CA ARG A 509 -43.08 -51.73 1.94
C ARG A 509 -42.33 -50.40 2.17
N GLU A 510 -41.50 -49.96 1.22
CA GLU A 510 -40.79 -48.69 1.24
C GLU A 510 -41.53 -47.61 0.45
N LYS A 511 -42.07 -46.62 1.17
CA LYS A 511 -42.71 -45.44 0.57
C LYS A 511 -41.64 -44.53 -0.02
N LYS A 512 -41.64 -44.29 -1.32
CA LYS A 512 -40.74 -43.30 -1.96
C LYS A 512 -41.20 -41.88 -1.65
N GLU A 513 -40.28 -41.07 -1.13
CA GLU A 513 -40.53 -39.66 -0.78
C GLU A 513 -40.54 -38.78 -2.04
N VAL A 514 -41.50 -37.85 -2.12
CA VAL A 514 -41.49 -36.76 -3.11
C VAL A 514 -40.75 -35.57 -2.51
N TYR A 515 -39.77 -35.07 -3.24
CA TYR A 515 -38.90 -33.98 -2.81
C TYR A 515 -39.56 -32.65 -3.18
N ILE A 516 -39.38 -31.63 -2.37
CA ILE A 516 -39.97 -30.31 -2.62
C ILE A 516 -38.87 -29.37 -3.06
N VAL A 517 -39.11 -28.65 -4.16
CA VAL A 517 -38.19 -27.60 -4.63
C VAL A 517 -38.83 -26.24 -4.40
N GLY A 518 -38.18 -25.39 -3.61
CA GLY A 518 -38.63 -24.03 -3.36
C GLY A 518 -38.19 -23.10 -4.48
N VAL A 519 -39.10 -22.27 -5.00
CA VAL A 519 -38.78 -21.20 -5.96
C VAL A 519 -39.40 -19.89 -5.48
N LEU A 520 -38.66 -18.79 -5.59
CA LEU A 520 -39.14 -17.44 -5.31
C LEU A 520 -39.15 -16.61 -6.60
N SER A 521 -40.34 -16.21 -7.04
CA SER A 521 -40.61 -15.44 -8.24
C SER A 521 -40.98 -13.97 -7.92
N PRO A 522 -40.83 -13.03 -8.86
CA PRO A 522 -41.39 -11.70 -8.75
C PRO A 522 -42.92 -11.70 -8.66
N TYR A 523 -43.47 -10.74 -7.92
CA TYR A 523 -44.91 -10.47 -7.95
C TYR A 523 -45.23 -9.55 -9.12
N LEU A 524 -45.69 -10.13 -10.23
CA LEU A 524 -46.08 -9.39 -11.42
C LEU A 524 -47.57 -9.60 -11.73
N GLN A 525 -48.20 -8.55 -12.25
CA GLN A 525 -49.54 -8.57 -12.82
C GLN A 525 -49.48 -8.94 -14.31
N LYS A 526 -50.60 -9.38 -14.87
CA LYS A 526 -50.71 -9.80 -16.29
C LYS A 526 -50.13 -8.77 -17.25
N ARG A 527 -50.53 -7.50 -17.14
CA ARG A 527 -50.07 -6.39 -18.01
C ARG A 527 -48.55 -6.26 -18.11
N PHE A 528 -47.82 -6.51 -17.02
CA PHE A 528 -46.36 -6.48 -17.02
C PHE A 528 -45.75 -7.75 -17.63
N ILE A 529 -46.36 -8.91 -17.37
CA ILE A 529 -45.95 -10.19 -17.97
C ILE A 529 -46.15 -10.17 -19.49
N ASP A 530 -47.24 -9.54 -19.94
CA ASP A 530 -47.59 -9.46 -21.35
C ASP A 530 -46.83 -8.39 -22.12
N GLY A 531 -46.21 -7.43 -21.42
CA GLY A 531 -45.51 -6.30 -22.02
C GLY A 531 -46.44 -5.17 -22.47
N GLU A 532 -47.67 -5.13 -21.94
CA GLU A 532 -48.68 -4.11 -22.23
C GLU A 532 -48.33 -2.76 -21.57
N GLU A 533 -47.63 -2.79 -20.43
CA GLU A 533 -47.18 -1.58 -19.70
C GLU A 533 -45.67 -1.64 -19.39
N PRO A 534 -44.95 -0.49 -19.46
CA PRO A 534 -43.57 -0.40 -19.01
C PRO A 534 -43.46 -0.52 -17.48
N LEU A 535 -42.36 -1.10 -17.01
CA LEU A 535 -42.05 -1.18 -15.59
C LEU A 535 -41.41 0.11 -15.09
N ASN A 536 -41.93 0.65 -13.98
CA ASN A 536 -41.34 1.76 -13.23
C ASN A 536 -40.68 1.31 -11.92
N PHE A 537 -40.47 0.00 -11.74
CA PHE A 537 -39.80 -0.58 -10.57
C PHE A 537 -38.87 -1.72 -10.97
N THR A 538 -37.85 -1.96 -10.14
CA THR A 538 -36.91 -3.08 -10.31
C THR A 538 -37.59 -4.39 -9.97
N VAL A 539 -37.42 -5.39 -10.83
CA VAL A 539 -38.01 -6.72 -10.67
C VAL A 539 -36.90 -7.73 -10.42
N GLU A 540 -36.96 -8.40 -9.27
CA GLU A 540 -36.06 -9.51 -8.95
C GLU A 540 -36.26 -10.68 -9.90
N LYS A 541 -35.17 -11.35 -10.24
CA LYS A 541 -35.20 -12.60 -11.01
C LYS A 541 -35.90 -13.70 -10.20
N PRO A 542 -36.62 -14.65 -10.84
CA PRO A 542 -37.05 -15.86 -10.17
C PRO A 542 -35.82 -16.69 -9.75
N LYS A 543 -35.84 -17.25 -8.55
CA LYS A 543 -34.71 -17.97 -7.95
C LYS A 543 -35.14 -19.30 -7.37
N VAL A 544 -34.43 -20.38 -7.70
CA VAL A 544 -34.51 -21.65 -6.99
C VAL A 544 -33.84 -21.46 -5.62
N LEU A 545 -34.54 -21.83 -4.55
CA LEU A 545 -34.06 -21.70 -3.17
C LEU A 545 -33.37 -22.98 -2.66
N GLY A 546 -33.63 -24.11 -3.31
CA GLY A 546 -33.10 -25.42 -2.94
C GLY A 546 -34.20 -26.48 -2.87
N ILE A 547 -33.81 -27.64 -2.36
CA ILE A 547 -34.61 -28.86 -2.26
C ILE A 547 -34.74 -29.23 -0.78
N PHE A 548 -35.93 -29.69 -0.38
CA PHE A 548 -36.19 -30.20 0.97
C PHE A 548 -37.06 -31.45 0.90
N TYR A 549 -36.89 -32.39 1.82
CA TYR A 549 -37.62 -33.65 1.87
C TYR A 549 -37.95 -34.07 3.29
N LYS A 550 -38.87 -35.01 3.45
CA LYS A 550 -39.47 -35.33 4.76
C LYS A 550 -38.44 -35.90 5.73
N LYS A 551 -37.56 -36.79 5.28
CA LYS A 551 -36.50 -37.34 6.15
C LYS A 551 -35.58 -36.25 6.75
N SER A 552 -35.28 -35.17 6.03
CA SER A 552 -34.53 -34.02 6.58
C SER A 552 -35.27 -33.31 7.72
N LEU A 553 -36.60 -33.28 7.68
CA LEU A 553 -37.40 -32.71 8.76
C LEU A 553 -37.28 -33.52 10.04
N GLU A 554 -37.30 -34.86 9.93
CA GLU A 554 -37.11 -35.76 11.07
C GLU A 554 -35.69 -35.65 11.65
N GLU A 555 -34.68 -35.51 10.79
CA GLU A 555 -33.29 -35.24 11.20
C GLU A 555 -33.21 -33.93 12.01
N LEU A 556 -33.84 -32.85 11.55
CA LEU A 556 -33.88 -31.56 12.27
C LEU A 556 -34.60 -31.65 13.61
N LYS A 557 -35.70 -32.39 13.72
CA LYS A 557 -36.41 -32.58 15.00
C LYS A 557 -35.50 -33.20 16.07
N ASN A 558 -34.66 -34.15 15.69
CA ASN A 558 -33.74 -34.80 16.64
C ASN A 558 -32.69 -33.83 17.20
N ILE A 559 -32.26 -32.85 16.41
CA ILE A 559 -31.29 -31.81 16.83
C ILE A 559 -31.94 -30.81 17.80
N VAL A 560 -33.23 -30.58 17.59
CA VAL A 560 -34.02 -29.54 18.22
C VAL A 560 -34.67 -29.98 19.53
N ASN A 561 -35.04 -31.25 19.65
CA ASN A 561 -35.83 -31.79 20.77
C ASN A 561 -35.02 -31.87 22.08
N ASP A 562 -34.61 -30.71 22.58
CA ASP A 562 -34.38 -30.47 23.99
C ASP A 562 -35.78 -30.38 24.65
N LYS A 563 -36.21 -31.49 25.26
CA LYS A 563 -37.61 -31.76 25.63
C LYS A 563 -38.22 -30.68 26.54
N ASP A 564 -37.40 -29.86 27.20
CA ASP A 564 -37.85 -28.98 28.27
C ASP A 564 -37.77 -27.46 27.96
N ARG A 565 -37.10 -27.02 26.87
CA ARG A 565 -36.76 -25.58 26.68
C ARG A 565 -37.14 -24.97 25.34
N LEU A 566 -36.77 -25.59 24.23
CA LEU A 566 -37.10 -25.13 22.88
C LEU A 566 -37.99 -26.16 22.19
N LYS A 567 -39.27 -25.81 22.03
CA LYS A 567 -40.19 -26.58 21.21
C LYS A 567 -40.26 -25.96 19.82
N ILE A 568 -39.69 -26.62 18.82
CA ILE A 568 -40.02 -26.25 17.44
C ILE A 568 -41.29 -26.99 17.06
N ASP A 569 -42.35 -26.21 16.91
CA ASP A 569 -43.65 -26.74 16.54
C ASP A 569 -43.72 -26.89 15.02
N LEU A 570 -43.28 -28.07 14.58
CA LEU A 570 -43.45 -28.57 13.22
C LEU A 570 -44.71 -29.45 13.09
N SER A 571 -45.52 -29.62 14.15
CA SER A 571 -46.62 -30.61 14.21
C SER A 571 -47.75 -30.36 13.20
N ARG A 572 -47.88 -29.13 12.70
CA ARG A 572 -48.76 -28.80 11.57
C ARG A 572 -48.34 -29.43 10.24
N LEU A 573 -47.16 -30.04 10.17
CA LEU A 573 -46.72 -30.88 9.03
C LEU A 573 -47.20 -32.34 9.15
N GLU A 574 -47.69 -32.79 10.31
CA GLU A 574 -47.99 -34.21 10.61
C GLU A 574 -49.48 -34.53 10.84
N ASN A 575 -50.29 -33.58 11.34
CA ASN A 575 -51.69 -33.82 11.72
C ASN A 575 -52.69 -34.04 10.56
N PHE A 576 -52.26 -34.65 9.46
CA PHE A 576 -53.10 -35.10 8.35
C PHE A 576 -53.14 -36.63 8.19
N TYR A 577 -52.60 -37.37 9.16
CA TYR A 577 -52.54 -38.84 9.13
C TYR A 577 -53.34 -39.56 10.24
N SER A 578 -54.01 -38.86 11.17
CA SER A 578 -54.93 -39.52 12.09
C SER A 578 -56.28 -39.77 11.41
N ASP A 579 -56.63 -41.04 11.32
CA ASP A 579 -57.85 -41.59 10.74
C ASP A 579 -59.12 -40.80 11.04
N SER A 580 -59.94 -40.72 10.01
CA SER A 580 -61.37 -40.43 10.08
C SER A 580 -62.11 -41.56 10.82
N SER A 581 -61.91 -41.71 12.13
CA SER A 581 -62.75 -42.58 12.96
C SER A 581 -62.51 -42.42 14.47
N THR A 582 -62.61 -41.22 15.02
CA THR A 582 -63.03 -41.04 16.43
C THR A 582 -63.48 -39.60 16.65
N THR A 583 -64.78 -39.41 16.58
CA THR A 583 -65.45 -38.33 17.33
C THR A 583 -65.26 -38.62 18.82
N GLU A 584 -64.48 -37.80 19.51
CA GLU A 584 -64.88 -37.20 20.80
C GLU A 584 -63.75 -36.35 21.43
N ASN A 585 -64.11 -35.10 21.74
CA ASN A 585 -63.61 -34.26 22.82
C ASN A 585 -62.10 -33.93 22.90
N TYR A 586 -61.70 -32.93 22.11
CA TYR A 586 -60.75 -31.91 22.58
C TYR A 586 -61.28 -30.52 22.22
N ASN A 587 -61.89 -29.86 23.21
CA ASN A 587 -62.30 -28.45 23.12
C ASN A 587 -61.05 -27.56 23.12
N SER A 588 -60.52 -27.27 21.93
CA SER A 588 -59.75 -26.05 21.71
C SER A 588 -60.39 -25.30 20.54
N TYR A 589 -60.79 -24.06 20.80
CA TYR A 589 -61.37 -23.14 19.84
C TYR A 589 -60.47 -23.03 18.59
N SER A 590 -60.86 -23.70 17.51
CA SER A 590 -60.56 -23.26 16.15
C SER A 590 -61.88 -23.19 15.39
N PRO A 591 -62.36 -21.98 15.04
CA PRO A 591 -63.61 -21.83 14.32
C PRO A 591 -63.49 -22.55 12.97
N ARG A 592 -64.53 -23.33 12.64
CA ARG A 592 -64.72 -23.96 11.33
C ARG A 592 -64.45 -22.94 10.22
N GLY A 593 -63.36 -23.12 9.48
CA GLY A 593 -63.01 -22.31 8.32
C GLY A 593 -61.56 -22.53 7.88
N LYS A 594 -61.35 -23.36 6.85
CA LYS A 594 -60.08 -23.64 6.14
C LYS A 594 -58.89 -23.92 7.05
N ILE A 595 -58.50 -25.20 7.13
CA ILE A 595 -57.20 -25.62 7.66
C ILE A 595 -56.12 -24.71 7.05
N SER A 596 -55.48 -23.89 7.88
CA SER A 596 -54.44 -22.96 7.43
C SER A 596 -53.35 -23.79 6.76
N ASN A 597 -53.11 -23.54 5.48
CA ASN A 597 -52.09 -24.23 4.69
C ASN A 597 -50.76 -24.26 5.47
N SER A 598 -50.23 -25.46 5.70
CA SER A 598 -48.89 -25.66 6.27
C SER A 598 -47.84 -25.02 5.34
N TYR A 599 -46.89 -24.31 5.94
CA TYR A 599 -45.91 -23.48 5.23
C TYR A 599 -44.50 -23.97 5.55
N LEU A 600 -43.71 -24.25 4.52
CA LEU A 600 -42.27 -24.50 4.68
C LEU A 600 -41.53 -23.16 4.57
N PRO A 601 -40.79 -22.73 5.60
CA PRO A 601 -40.00 -21.51 5.52
C PRO A 601 -38.78 -21.68 4.63
N HIS A 602 -38.29 -20.57 4.09
CA HIS A 602 -37.18 -20.56 3.13
C HIS A 602 -35.87 -21.13 3.69
N TRP A 603 -35.61 -20.99 5.00
CA TRP A 603 -34.43 -21.55 5.66
C TRP A 603 -34.39 -23.10 5.67
N LEU A 604 -35.48 -23.78 5.27
CA LEU A 604 -35.49 -25.23 5.09
C LEU A 604 -34.85 -25.70 3.78
N PHE A 605 -34.77 -24.84 2.77
CA PHE A 605 -34.31 -25.24 1.45
C PHE A 605 -32.79 -25.10 1.33
N ASP A 606 -32.15 -26.12 0.77
CA ASP A 606 -30.71 -26.12 0.51
C ASP A 606 -30.39 -26.98 -0.73
N TYR A 607 -29.12 -27.02 -1.13
CA TYR A 607 -28.66 -27.69 -2.35
C TYR A 607 -27.96 -29.01 -2.03
N GLY A 608 -28.00 -29.94 -2.99
CA GLY A 608 -27.41 -31.27 -2.84
C GLY A 608 -25.90 -31.30 -3.08
N GLU A 609 -25.29 -32.46 -2.84
CA GLU A 609 -23.83 -32.68 -2.96
C GLU A 609 -23.25 -32.27 -4.32
N LYS A 610 -23.95 -32.56 -5.43
CA LYS A 610 -23.51 -32.13 -6.76
C LYS A 610 -23.32 -30.62 -6.88
N PHE A 611 -24.13 -29.83 -6.16
CA PHE A 611 -24.00 -28.37 -6.16
C PHE A 611 -22.77 -27.90 -5.37
N TYR A 612 -22.47 -28.59 -4.27
CA TYR A 612 -21.36 -28.28 -3.35
C TYR A 612 -20.10 -29.12 -3.59
N GLU A 613 -19.99 -29.81 -4.73
CA GLU A 613 -18.93 -30.80 -5.00
C GLU A 613 -17.52 -30.20 -4.81
N LYS A 614 -17.32 -28.95 -5.26
CA LYS A 614 -16.05 -28.23 -5.09
C LYS A 614 -15.73 -28.00 -3.61
N GLN A 615 -16.72 -27.56 -2.83
CA GLN A 615 -16.56 -27.31 -1.39
C GLN A 615 -16.29 -28.63 -0.63
N ILE A 616 -17.02 -29.70 -0.95
CA ILE A 616 -16.83 -31.04 -0.36
C ILE A 616 -15.40 -31.51 -0.57
N ARG A 617 -14.87 -31.38 -1.79
CA ARG A 617 -13.50 -31.77 -2.11
C ARG A 617 -12.48 -31.00 -1.28
N ILE A 618 -12.62 -29.67 -1.18
CA ILE A 618 -11.72 -28.82 -0.41
C ILE A 618 -11.78 -29.17 1.10
N ILE A 619 -12.98 -29.44 1.63
CA ILE A 619 -13.15 -29.91 3.01
C ILE A 619 -12.41 -31.23 3.23
N GLN A 620 -12.47 -32.16 2.28
CA GLN A 620 -11.74 -33.43 2.39
C GLN A 620 -10.23 -33.25 2.30
N ASP A 621 -9.75 -32.39 1.39
CA ASP A 621 -8.33 -32.04 1.28
C ASP A 621 -7.83 -31.41 2.59
N PHE A 622 -8.64 -30.55 3.21
CA PHE A 622 -8.34 -29.93 4.50
C PHE A 622 -8.28 -30.95 5.64
N LYS A 623 -9.25 -31.89 5.73
CA LYS A 623 -9.22 -32.98 6.71
C LYS A 623 -7.94 -33.82 6.59
N ASN A 624 -7.58 -34.17 5.35
CA ASN A 624 -6.37 -34.94 5.08
C ASN A 624 -5.11 -34.15 5.49
N LEU A 625 -5.09 -32.83 5.29
CA LEU A 625 -4.00 -31.99 5.76
C LEU A 625 -3.92 -32.03 7.29
N ILE A 626 -4.98 -31.64 7.99
CA ILE A 626 -5.00 -31.53 9.46
C ILE A 626 -4.67 -32.86 10.14
N ALA A 627 -5.16 -33.99 9.62
CA ALA A 627 -4.85 -35.32 10.17
C ALA A 627 -3.36 -35.70 10.12
N ASN A 628 -2.58 -35.07 9.23
CA ASN A 628 -1.15 -35.30 9.08
C ASN A 628 -0.27 -34.25 9.76
N LEU A 629 -0.87 -33.17 10.31
CA LEU A 629 -0.14 -32.11 11.00
C LEU A 629 -0.08 -32.38 12.51
N SER A 630 1.05 -32.05 13.11
CA SER A 630 1.20 -31.88 14.55
C SER A 630 0.70 -30.49 14.99
N ASP A 631 0.40 -30.31 16.29
CA ASP A 631 -0.15 -29.06 16.84
C ASP A 631 0.71 -27.80 16.54
N GLY A 632 2.02 -27.96 16.30
CA GLY A 632 2.94 -26.86 15.95
C GLY A 632 2.96 -26.48 14.46
N GLU A 633 2.32 -27.28 13.61
CA GLU A 633 2.28 -27.08 12.15
C GLU A 633 0.99 -26.38 11.68
N VAL A 634 0.09 -26.08 12.61
CA VAL A 634 -1.07 -25.21 12.38
C VAL A 634 -0.71 -23.77 12.80
N PRO A 635 -1.06 -22.73 12.02
CA PRO A 635 -0.77 -21.34 12.40
C PRO A 635 -1.36 -20.97 13.76
N THR A 636 -0.69 -20.10 14.52
CA THR A 636 -1.23 -19.57 15.79
C THR A 636 -2.37 -18.56 15.55
N TRP A 637 -3.08 -18.18 16.61
CA TRP A 637 -4.11 -17.15 16.56
C TRP A 637 -3.54 -15.79 16.11
N GLU A 638 -2.34 -15.46 16.58
CA GLU A 638 -1.61 -14.27 16.16
C GLU A 638 -1.26 -14.32 14.67
N ASP A 639 -0.87 -15.49 14.16
CA ASP A 639 -0.54 -15.67 12.74
C ASP A 639 -1.75 -15.45 11.83
N ILE A 640 -2.88 -16.08 12.15
CA ILE A 640 -4.12 -15.89 11.36
C ILE A 640 -4.62 -14.44 11.45
N SER A 641 -4.41 -13.78 12.60
CA SER A 641 -4.76 -12.37 12.81
C SER A 641 -3.91 -11.42 11.95
N ILE A 642 -2.59 -11.66 11.85
CA ILE A 642 -1.68 -10.90 10.98
C ILE A 642 -2.01 -11.12 9.50
N VAL A 643 -2.32 -12.36 9.14
CA VAL A 643 -2.66 -12.72 7.75
C VAL A 643 -4.03 -12.16 7.34
N GLY A 644 -4.97 -12.05 8.30
CA GLY A 644 -6.30 -11.51 8.06
C GLY A 644 -7.24 -12.47 7.31
N ILE A 645 -6.91 -13.76 7.28
CA ILE A 645 -7.73 -14.82 6.68
C ILE A 645 -8.42 -15.58 7.81
N ASN A 646 -9.74 -15.76 7.71
CA ASN A 646 -10.56 -16.46 8.70
C ASN A 646 -10.67 -17.97 8.37
N PRO A 647 -10.01 -18.88 9.11
CA PRO A 647 -10.11 -20.32 8.87
C PRO A 647 -11.28 -20.99 9.61
N LEU A 648 -11.97 -20.30 10.52
CA LEU A 648 -13.01 -20.90 11.37
C LEU A 648 -14.13 -21.58 10.58
N PRO A 649 -14.66 -21.00 9.48
CA PRO A 649 -15.68 -21.68 8.68
C PRO A 649 -15.27 -23.06 8.18
N LEU A 650 -14.00 -23.20 7.75
CA LEU A 650 -13.49 -24.45 7.22
C LEU A 650 -13.31 -25.50 8.32
N PHE A 651 -12.84 -25.12 9.51
CA PHE A 651 -12.78 -26.02 10.67
C PHE A 651 -14.17 -26.55 11.05
N ILE A 652 -15.18 -25.67 11.07
CA ILE A 652 -16.57 -26.04 11.39
C ILE A 652 -17.10 -27.08 10.40
N LEU A 653 -16.93 -26.85 9.09
CA LEU A 653 -17.41 -27.77 8.05
C LEU A 653 -16.61 -29.05 7.95
N ALA A 654 -15.30 -28.97 8.21
CA ALA A 654 -14.45 -30.14 8.35
C ALA A 654 -14.74 -30.93 9.63
N ARG A 655 -15.46 -30.33 10.58
CA ARG A 655 -15.76 -30.93 11.89
C ARG A 655 -14.48 -31.25 12.68
N GLU A 656 -13.47 -30.40 12.52
CA GLU A 656 -12.20 -30.50 13.21
C GLU A 656 -12.20 -29.59 14.45
N ASN A 657 -11.63 -30.07 15.55
CA ASN A 657 -11.50 -29.27 16.76
C ASN A 657 -10.56 -28.08 16.51
N LEU A 658 -10.86 -26.95 17.14
CA LEU A 658 -9.97 -25.79 17.08
C LEU A 658 -8.66 -26.08 17.84
N PRO A 659 -7.50 -25.63 17.32
CA PRO A 659 -6.24 -25.67 18.07
C PRO A 659 -6.38 -24.98 19.44
N GLN A 660 -5.74 -25.52 20.48
CA GLN A 660 -5.85 -24.98 21.84
C GLN A 660 -5.42 -23.51 21.93
N ASN A 661 -4.39 -23.11 21.17
CA ASN A 661 -3.94 -21.73 21.09
C ASN A 661 -5.04 -20.79 20.57
N TRP A 662 -5.90 -21.24 19.65
CA TRP A 662 -7.01 -20.42 19.15
C TRP A 662 -8.14 -20.32 20.16
N GLN A 663 -8.45 -21.44 20.82
CA GLN A 663 -9.45 -21.47 21.88
C GLN A 663 -9.12 -20.47 23.00
N ASN A 664 -7.84 -20.33 23.36
CA ASN A 664 -7.40 -19.39 24.41
C ASN A 664 -7.66 -17.91 24.05
N HIS A 665 -7.86 -17.58 22.78
CA HIS A 665 -8.09 -16.21 22.29
C HIS A 665 -9.56 -15.91 21.93
N LEU A 666 -10.43 -16.91 22.01
CA LEU A 666 -11.85 -16.76 21.72
C LEU A 666 -12.67 -16.63 23.02
N PRO A 667 -13.70 -15.78 23.06
CA PRO A 667 -14.69 -15.79 24.13
C PRO A 667 -15.30 -17.18 24.31
N LYS A 668 -15.58 -17.58 25.55
CA LYS A 668 -16.09 -18.92 25.89
C LYS A 668 -17.34 -19.30 25.08
N TRP A 669 -18.24 -18.35 24.86
CA TRP A 669 -19.46 -18.58 24.09
C TRP A 669 -19.17 -18.89 22.61
N LYS A 670 -18.14 -18.27 22.00
CA LYS A 670 -17.75 -18.56 20.61
C LYS A 670 -17.27 -19.99 20.49
N ILE A 671 -16.43 -20.42 21.44
CA ILE A 671 -15.92 -21.80 21.50
C ILE A 671 -17.08 -22.78 21.68
N GLN A 672 -18.02 -22.51 22.59
CA GLN A 672 -19.21 -23.32 22.81
C GLN A 672 -20.05 -23.46 21.54
N PHE A 673 -20.31 -22.34 20.83
CA PHE A 673 -21.05 -22.36 19.58
C PHE A 673 -20.34 -23.12 18.46
N ILE A 674 -19.03 -22.89 18.28
CA ILE A 674 -18.21 -23.58 17.28
C ILE A 674 -18.20 -25.09 17.55
N ASN A 675 -17.95 -25.49 18.80
CA ASN A 675 -17.98 -26.90 19.20
C ASN A 675 -19.37 -27.51 19.03
N TYR A 676 -20.44 -26.74 19.26
CA TYR A 676 -21.79 -27.20 19.01
C TYR A 676 -22.03 -27.49 17.51
N LEU A 677 -21.55 -26.62 16.61
CA LEU A 677 -21.65 -26.84 15.16
C LEU A 677 -20.79 -28.03 14.69
N ILE A 678 -19.56 -28.18 15.19
CA ILE A 678 -18.68 -29.32 14.88
C ILE A 678 -19.36 -30.65 15.27
N ASN A 679 -19.98 -30.68 16.45
CA ASN A 679 -20.57 -31.89 17.03
C ASN A 679 -22.04 -32.11 16.63
N ILE A 680 -22.61 -31.30 15.75
CA ILE A 680 -24.01 -31.47 15.33
C ILE A 680 -24.20 -32.85 14.69
N SER A 681 -25.23 -33.59 15.12
CA SER A 681 -25.48 -34.94 14.59
C SER A 681 -26.03 -34.85 13.18
N LEU A 682 -25.22 -35.27 12.19
CA LEU A 682 -25.61 -35.34 10.79
C LEU A 682 -25.66 -36.80 10.37
N TYR A 683 -26.76 -37.22 9.74
CA TYR A 683 -26.90 -38.58 9.22
C TYR A 683 -27.05 -38.57 7.70
N PRO A 684 -26.18 -39.25 6.92
CA PRO A 684 -24.93 -39.88 7.35
C PRO A 684 -23.88 -38.84 7.79
N GLN A 685 -22.85 -39.27 8.53
CA GLN A 685 -21.85 -38.40 9.17
C GLN A 685 -21.03 -37.53 8.18
N ASN A 686 -21.11 -37.81 6.88
CA ASN A 686 -20.40 -37.09 5.80
C ASN A 686 -21.25 -35.99 5.12
N LYS A 687 -22.47 -35.70 5.62
CA LYS A 687 -23.24 -34.56 5.12
C LYS A 687 -22.60 -33.23 5.54
N ILE A 688 -22.68 -32.24 4.66
CA ILE A 688 -22.36 -30.84 5.00
C ILE A 688 -23.46 -30.29 5.91
N ILE A 689 -23.10 -29.36 6.79
CA ILE A 689 -24.07 -28.55 7.55
C ILE A 689 -24.97 -27.81 6.55
N SER A 690 -26.28 -28.04 6.62
CA SER A 690 -27.24 -27.32 5.76
C SER A 690 -27.65 -25.97 6.35
N LEU A 691 -28.24 -25.11 5.51
CA LEU A 691 -28.80 -23.82 5.93
C LEU A 691 -29.76 -23.97 7.11
N SER A 692 -30.57 -25.03 7.11
CA SER A 692 -31.54 -25.33 8.17
C SER A 692 -30.88 -25.70 9.49
N HIS A 693 -29.81 -26.50 9.40
CA HIS A 693 -29.00 -26.85 10.56
C HIS A 693 -28.41 -25.59 11.18
N LEU A 694 -27.81 -24.72 10.37
CA LEU A 694 -27.19 -23.50 10.84
C LEU A 694 -28.22 -22.52 11.46
N PHE A 695 -29.36 -22.30 10.79
CA PHE A 695 -30.41 -21.41 11.28
C PHE A 695 -30.92 -21.85 12.67
N ILE A 696 -31.19 -23.13 12.84
CA ILE A 696 -31.65 -23.70 14.12
C ILE A 696 -30.57 -23.63 15.20
N SER A 697 -29.33 -23.91 14.84
CA SER A 697 -28.19 -23.82 15.77
C SER A 697 -28.02 -22.42 16.33
N LEU A 698 -28.14 -21.39 15.47
CA LEU A 698 -28.10 -19.99 15.88
C LEU A 698 -29.23 -19.63 16.84
N LEU A 699 -30.46 -20.05 16.53
CA LEU A 699 -31.60 -19.81 17.40
C LEU A 699 -31.40 -20.48 18.76
N LYS A 700 -30.99 -21.75 18.78
CA LYS A 700 -30.77 -22.51 20.02
C LYS A 700 -29.69 -21.87 20.88
N HIS A 701 -28.54 -21.53 20.29
CA HIS A 701 -27.44 -20.91 21.01
C HIS A 701 -27.81 -19.50 21.51
N PHE A 702 -28.53 -18.70 20.72
CA PHE A 702 -29.05 -17.41 21.17
C PHE A 702 -29.96 -17.53 22.40
N LEU A 703 -30.88 -18.51 22.41
CA LEU A 703 -31.77 -18.73 23.55
C LEU A 703 -31.01 -19.18 24.79
N GLN A 704 -29.95 -19.97 24.63
CA GLN A 704 -29.04 -20.33 25.72
C GLN A 704 -28.34 -19.08 26.28
N MET A 705 -27.78 -18.23 25.42
CA MET A 705 -27.10 -17.00 25.85
C MET A 705 -28.02 -16.01 26.55
N LEU A 706 -29.31 -15.94 26.17
CA LEU A 706 -30.32 -15.13 26.86
C LEU A 706 -30.54 -15.58 28.31
N GLU A 707 -30.45 -16.88 28.58
CA GLU A 707 -30.60 -17.40 29.93
C GLU A 707 -29.34 -17.16 30.78
N GLU A 708 -28.16 -17.40 30.20
CA GLU A 708 -26.89 -17.17 30.87
C GLU A 708 -26.62 -15.68 31.15
N ASN A 709 -27.36 -14.79 30.49
CA ASN A 709 -27.19 -13.34 30.52
C ASN A 709 -25.72 -12.93 30.29
N ASN A 710 -25.08 -13.57 29.31
CA ASN A 710 -23.66 -13.40 29.04
C ASN A 710 -23.37 -11.99 28.51
N SER A 711 -22.65 -11.16 29.27
CA SER A 711 -22.34 -9.78 28.90
C SER A 711 -21.36 -9.64 27.73
N GLU A 712 -20.57 -10.68 27.44
CA GLU A 712 -19.61 -10.70 26.32
C GLU A 712 -20.25 -11.23 25.02
N TYR A 713 -21.52 -11.61 25.05
CA TYR A 713 -22.22 -12.16 23.88
C TYR A 713 -22.88 -11.07 23.04
N SER A 714 -22.71 -11.20 21.73
CA SER A 714 -23.35 -10.37 20.71
C SER A 714 -23.76 -11.25 19.53
N PRO A 715 -25.06 -11.36 19.20
CA PRO A 715 -25.51 -12.11 18.04
C PRO A 715 -24.87 -11.67 16.72
N GLN A 716 -24.46 -10.41 16.59
CA GLN A 716 -23.77 -9.93 15.39
C GLN A 716 -22.42 -10.62 15.18
N GLU A 717 -21.73 -11.01 16.25
CA GLU A 717 -20.42 -11.66 16.20
C GLU A 717 -20.46 -13.10 15.70
N TYR A 718 -21.66 -13.70 15.51
CA TYR A 718 -21.77 -14.93 14.73
C TYR A 718 -21.24 -14.75 13.31
N LEU A 719 -21.34 -13.54 12.75
CA LEU A 719 -20.87 -13.30 11.40
C LEU A 719 -19.36 -13.51 11.27
N ASP A 720 -18.59 -13.17 12.31
CA ASP A 720 -17.13 -13.36 12.34
C ASP A 720 -16.74 -14.85 12.40
N ILE A 721 -17.65 -15.71 12.85
CA ILE A 721 -17.45 -17.16 12.90
C ILE A 721 -17.86 -17.81 11.57
N LEU A 722 -18.96 -17.33 10.99
CA LEU A 722 -19.62 -17.98 9.86
C LEU A 722 -19.16 -17.46 8.49
N TYR A 723 -18.67 -16.22 8.41
CA TYR A 723 -18.32 -15.59 7.14
C TYR A 723 -16.82 -15.30 7.02
N GLU A 724 -16.38 -15.19 5.78
CA GLU A 724 -15.08 -14.63 5.46
C GLU A 724 -15.14 -13.10 5.47
N ASN A 725 -14.03 -12.47 5.90
CA ASN A 725 -13.91 -11.03 6.14
C ASN A 725 -14.35 -10.12 4.96
N SER A 726 -14.48 -10.64 3.73
CA SER A 726 -14.84 -9.88 2.52
C SER A 726 -16.19 -10.23 1.86
N HIS A 727 -16.82 -11.37 2.20
CA HIS A 727 -18.00 -11.87 1.48
C HIS A 727 -19.16 -12.21 2.42
N LYS A 728 -20.17 -11.33 2.49
CA LYS A 728 -21.32 -11.45 3.40
C LYS A 728 -22.48 -12.34 2.94
N ASN A 729 -22.30 -13.14 1.87
CA ASN A 729 -23.45 -13.78 1.21
C ASN A 729 -23.60 -15.29 1.47
N HIS A 730 -22.55 -15.97 1.96
CA HIS A 730 -22.54 -17.44 2.06
C HIS A 730 -21.94 -17.91 3.39
N PRO A 731 -22.74 -18.04 4.46
CA PRO A 731 -22.26 -18.48 5.77
C PRO A 731 -21.75 -19.92 5.67
N LEU A 732 -20.55 -20.20 6.15
CA LEU A 732 -19.90 -21.52 6.02
C LEU A 732 -19.88 -22.01 4.56
N LYS A 733 -19.78 -21.11 3.58
CA LYS A 733 -19.97 -21.42 2.15
C LYS A 733 -21.27 -22.17 1.82
N ILE A 734 -22.29 -22.08 2.67
CA ILE A 734 -23.65 -22.51 2.35
C ILE A 734 -24.26 -21.44 1.45
N TYR A 735 -24.85 -21.84 0.32
CA TYR A 735 -25.44 -20.90 -0.62
C TYR A 735 -26.76 -20.35 -0.08
N ASP A 736 -26.74 -19.14 0.45
CA ASP A 736 -27.90 -18.44 1.03
C ASP A 736 -28.37 -17.28 0.14
N PRO A 737 -29.16 -17.52 -0.92
CA PRO A 737 -29.54 -16.51 -1.91
C PRO A 737 -30.42 -15.39 -1.37
N LEU A 738 -30.98 -15.55 -0.16
CA LEU A 738 -31.85 -14.57 0.50
C LEU A 738 -31.16 -13.86 1.67
N GLN A 739 -29.87 -14.15 1.93
CA GLN A 739 -29.14 -13.65 3.11
C GLN A 739 -29.91 -13.91 4.41
N THR A 740 -30.54 -15.08 4.46
CA THR A 740 -31.35 -15.61 5.57
C THR A 740 -30.60 -15.53 6.89
N ILE A 741 -29.37 -16.05 6.93
CA ILE A 741 -28.57 -16.12 8.16
C ILE A 741 -28.11 -14.72 8.59
N HIS A 742 -27.62 -13.91 7.66
CA HIS A 742 -27.20 -12.54 7.97
C HIS A 742 -28.38 -11.71 8.52
N SER A 743 -29.54 -11.76 7.86
CA SER A 743 -30.75 -11.07 8.30
C SER A 743 -31.24 -11.59 9.65
N PHE A 744 -31.09 -12.90 9.90
CA PHE A 744 -31.44 -13.51 11.17
C PHE A 744 -30.52 -13.06 12.29
N CYS A 745 -29.20 -13.02 12.10
CA CYS A 745 -28.26 -12.46 13.08
C CYS A 745 -28.61 -11.01 13.44
N ASN A 746 -28.94 -10.15 12.45
CA ASN A 746 -29.39 -8.79 12.70
C ASN A 746 -30.70 -8.74 13.53
N THR A 747 -31.62 -9.67 13.25
CA THR A 747 -32.88 -9.80 14.00
C THR A 747 -32.61 -10.19 15.47
N LEU A 748 -31.72 -11.16 15.68
CA LEU A 748 -31.30 -11.60 17.01
C LEU A 748 -30.54 -10.50 17.76
N GLN A 749 -29.70 -9.72 17.07
CA GLN A 749 -29.00 -8.56 17.62
C GLN A 749 -29.99 -7.52 18.13
N THR A 750 -31.01 -7.18 17.33
CA THR A 750 -32.05 -6.23 17.73
C THR A 750 -32.81 -6.72 18.97
N LEU A 751 -33.12 -8.02 19.06
CA LEU A 751 -33.71 -8.60 20.27
C LEU A 751 -32.78 -8.50 21.47
N TRP A 752 -31.50 -8.82 21.29
CA TRP A 752 -30.50 -8.77 22.34
C TRP A 752 -30.37 -7.37 22.93
N GLU A 753 -30.32 -6.34 22.09
CA GLU A 753 -30.25 -4.93 22.52
C GLU A 753 -31.49 -4.47 23.29
N ASN A 754 -32.65 -5.07 23.00
CA ASN A 754 -33.92 -4.74 23.65
C ASN A 754 -34.27 -5.69 24.82
N ARG A 755 -33.38 -6.61 25.19
CA ARG A 755 -33.67 -7.71 26.12
C ARG A 755 -34.08 -7.26 27.53
N GLU A 756 -33.49 -6.18 28.04
CA GLU A 756 -33.81 -5.63 29.36
C GLU A 756 -35.18 -4.97 29.37
N LYS A 757 -35.44 -4.09 28.39
CA LYS A 757 -36.74 -3.40 28.21
C LYS A 757 -37.91 -4.37 28.04
N THR A 758 -37.65 -5.55 27.49
CA THR A 758 -38.68 -6.54 27.16
C THR A 758 -38.67 -7.76 28.06
N GLU A 759 -37.79 -7.78 29.07
CA GLU A 759 -37.62 -8.87 30.03
C GLU A 759 -37.44 -10.23 29.34
N LEU A 760 -36.63 -10.30 28.26
CA LEU A 760 -36.48 -11.52 27.46
C LEU A 760 -35.93 -12.70 28.27
N SER A 761 -35.10 -12.44 29.28
CA SER A 761 -34.50 -13.47 30.14
C SER A 761 -35.52 -14.17 31.07
N GLU A 762 -36.72 -13.60 31.22
CA GLU A 762 -37.81 -14.20 32.01
C GLU A 762 -38.56 -15.32 31.26
N PHE A 763 -38.42 -15.39 29.93
CA PHE A 763 -39.00 -16.48 29.15
C PHE A 763 -38.26 -17.80 29.42
N LYS A 764 -38.99 -18.84 29.82
CA LYS A 764 -38.44 -20.16 30.16
C LYS A 764 -38.76 -21.23 29.13
N MET A 765 -39.80 -21.02 28.34
CA MET A 765 -40.14 -21.91 27.23
C MET A 765 -40.26 -21.10 25.95
N PHE A 766 -39.68 -21.63 24.88
CA PHE A 766 -39.75 -21.03 23.55
C PHE A 766 -40.47 -21.96 22.60
N LYS A 767 -41.31 -21.35 21.75
CA LYS A 767 -42.01 -22.02 20.68
C LYS A 767 -41.66 -21.33 19.36
N PHE A 768 -40.87 -22.01 18.53
CA PHE A 768 -40.61 -21.54 17.17
C PHE A 768 -41.53 -22.29 16.21
N ARG A 769 -42.33 -21.54 15.47
CA ARG A 769 -43.27 -22.10 14.51
C ARG A 769 -42.71 -21.99 13.10
N HIS A 770 -43.09 -22.94 12.24
CA HIS A 770 -42.65 -23.01 10.85
C HIS A 770 -42.96 -21.73 10.04
N GLU A 771 -43.91 -20.89 10.47
CA GLU A 771 -44.16 -19.60 9.83
C GLU A 771 -43.06 -18.55 10.10
N GLY A 772 -41.98 -18.89 10.82
CA GLY A 772 -40.95 -17.92 11.23
C GLY A 772 -41.40 -17.07 12.42
N ILE A 773 -42.32 -17.59 13.23
CA ILE A 773 -42.85 -16.93 14.42
C ILE A 773 -42.18 -17.54 15.65
N LEU A 774 -41.45 -16.72 16.40
CA LEU A 774 -40.91 -17.09 17.70
C LEU A 774 -41.83 -16.56 18.80
N GLN A 775 -42.27 -17.44 19.70
CA GLN A 775 -43.05 -17.10 20.87
C GLN A 775 -42.33 -17.55 22.13
N GLY A 776 -42.50 -16.81 23.22
CA GLY A 776 -42.01 -17.18 24.54
C GLY A 776 -43.14 -17.30 25.55
N LYS A 777 -42.94 -18.17 26.55
CA LYS A 777 -43.78 -18.28 27.74
C LYS A 777 -42.92 -18.06 28.99
N LYS A 778 -43.32 -17.11 29.84
CA LYS A 778 -42.70 -16.85 31.15
C LYS A 778 -43.17 -17.92 32.15
N ALA A 779 -42.37 -18.24 33.16
CA ALA A 779 -42.75 -19.23 34.17
C ALA A 779 -44.04 -18.86 34.94
N SER A 780 -44.26 -17.56 35.15
CA SER A 780 -45.38 -17.00 35.91
C SER A 780 -46.68 -16.81 35.13
N HIS A 781 -46.68 -17.04 33.81
CA HIS A 781 -47.82 -16.73 32.94
C HIS A 781 -48.21 -17.89 32.04
N ASP A 782 -49.52 -18.11 31.88
CA ASP A 782 -50.01 -19.18 31.01
C ASP A 782 -50.06 -18.82 29.51
N SER A 783 -49.93 -17.54 29.16
CA SER A 783 -50.06 -17.06 27.79
C SER A 783 -48.73 -16.99 27.04
N TRP A 784 -48.73 -17.43 25.78
CA TRP A 784 -47.63 -17.22 24.84
C TRP A 784 -47.59 -15.78 24.34
N LYS A 785 -46.41 -15.16 24.37
CA LYS A 785 -46.16 -13.82 23.81
C LYS A 785 -45.29 -13.92 22.58
N THR A 786 -45.58 -13.12 21.56
CA THR A 786 -44.81 -13.08 20.32
C THR A 786 -43.52 -12.29 20.49
N ILE A 787 -42.40 -12.89 20.12
CA ILE A 787 -41.04 -12.31 20.19
C ILE A 787 -40.58 -11.88 18.79
N ILE A 788 -40.69 -12.76 17.80
CA ILE A 788 -40.41 -12.49 16.39
C ILE A 788 -41.61 -12.90 15.55
N ALA A 789 -41.99 -12.10 14.57
CA ALA A 789 -43.03 -12.44 13.59
C ALA A 789 -42.80 -11.74 12.24
N TYR A 790 -43.77 -11.90 11.35
CA TYR A 790 -43.93 -11.12 10.12
C TYR A 790 -45.39 -10.66 10.00
N CYS A 791 -45.64 -9.67 9.16
CA CYS A 791 -46.98 -9.15 8.94
C CYS A 791 -47.74 -9.97 7.89
N GLY A 792 -48.73 -10.76 8.33
CA GLY A 792 -49.70 -11.43 7.47
C GLY A 792 -50.85 -10.54 6.95
N GLY A 793 -50.75 -9.22 7.15
CA GLY A 793 -51.76 -8.25 6.72
C GLY A 793 -51.78 -8.02 5.21
N LYS A 794 -52.69 -7.15 4.76
CA LYS A 794 -52.79 -6.74 3.35
C LYS A 794 -52.80 -5.22 3.23
N ILE A 795 -52.12 -4.72 2.21
CA ILE A 795 -52.18 -3.33 1.77
C ILE A 795 -53.12 -3.28 0.57
N GLU A 796 -54.09 -2.38 0.62
CA GLU A 796 -55.10 -2.23 -0.42
C GLU A 796 -54.44 -1.99 -1.79
N LYS A 797 -54.94 -2.64 -2.84
CA LYS A 797 -54.44 -2.62 -4.23
C LYS A 797 -53.00 -3.12 -4.45
N LYS A 798 -52.18 -3.26 -3.40
CA LYS A 798 -50.79 -3.74 -3.49
C LYS A 798 -50.64 -5.23 -3.17
N GLY A 799 -51.50 -5.79 -2.30
CA GLY A 799 -51.50 -7.22 -1.97
C GLY A 799 -51.12 -7.49 -0.51
N LYS A 800 -50.41 -8.59 -0.24
CA LYS A 800 -49.96 -8.92 1.13
C LYS A 800 -48.86 -7.94 1.56
N CYS A 801 -48.93 -7.49 2.81
CA CYS A 801 -47.94 -6.56 3.39
C CYS A 801 -46.58 -7.24 3.47
N GLY A 802 -46.47 -8.31 4.24
CA GLY A 802 -45.24 -9.10 4.36
C GLY A 802 -44.13 -8.47 5.19
N TYR A 803 -44.34 -7.28 5.78
CA TYR A 803 -43.33 -6.60 6.61
C TYR A 803 -42.68 -7.57 7.60
N SER A 804 -41.36 -7.69 7.52
CA SER A 804 -40.59 -8.66 8.29
C SER A 804 -39.15 -8.15 8.45
N PRO A 805 -38.53 -8.33 9.63
CA PRO A 805 -39.10 -8.91 10.85
C PRO A 805 -39.95 -7.92 11.67
N LEU A 806 -40.96 -8.44 12.37
CA LEU A 806 -41.58 -7.77 13.52
C LEU A 806 -40.90 -8.29 14.79
N ILE A 807 -40.42 -7.37 15.63
CA ILE A 807 -39.56 -7.68 16.77
C ILE A 807 -40.11 -7.06 18.05
N LEU A 808 -40.24 -7.85 19.12
CA LEU A 808 -40.63 -7.40 20.45
C LEU A 808 -39.60 -6.40 21.01
N GLY A 809 -40.07 -5.27 21.52
CA GLY A 809 -39.23 -4.19 22.07
C GLY A 809 -38.98 -3.04 21.10
N MET A 810 -38.90 -3.38 19.81
CA MET A 810 -38.87 -2.42 18.70
C MET A 810 -40.28 -2.04 18.24
N HIS A 811 -41.18 -3.02 18.12
CA HIS A 811 -42.55 -2.82 17.64
C HIS A 811 -43.56 -2.93 18.78
N GLU A 812 -44.65 -2.17 18.68
CA GLU A 812 -45.73 -2.17 19.66
C GLU A 812 -46.43 -3.53 19.74
N SER A 813 -46.79 -3.93 20.96
CA SER A 813 -47.60 -5.12 21.20
C SER A 813 -49.08 -4.75 21.24
N CYS A 814 -49.91 -5.48 20.50
CA CYS A 814 -51.35 -5.37 20.61
C CYS A 814 -51.84 -6.10 21.87
N SER A 815 -53.01 -5.69 22.38
CA SER A 815 -53.71 -6.40 23.46
C SER A 815 -54.00 -7.88 23.19
N CYS A 816 -53.93 -8.32 21.93
CA CYS A 816 -54.07 -9.73 21.54
C CYS A 816 -52.76 -10.55 21.67
N GLY A 817 -51.68 -9.98 22.18
CA GLY A 817 -50.39 -10.67 22.37
C GLY A 817 -49.52 -10.80 21.11
N LEU A 818 -49.92 -10.16 20.00
CA LEU A 818 -49.18 -10.11 18.74
C LEU A 818 -48.62 -8.71 18.48
N LEU A 819 -47.56 -8.64 17.68
CA LEU A 819 -46.92 -7.38 17.29
C LEU A 819 -47.75 -6.64 16.22
N ILE A 820 -47.76 -5.32 16.31
CA ILE A 820 -48.44 -4.44 15.35
C ILE A 820 -47.48 -4.12 14.21
N CYS A 821 -47.95 -4.28 12.97
CA CYS A 821 -47.19 -3.86 11.80
C CYS A 821 -47.01 -2.33 11.79
N PRO A 822 -45.79 -1.80 11.62
CA PRO A 822 -45.55 -0.36 11.68
C PRO A 822 -46.02 0.37 10.41
N GLU A 823 -46.26 -0.36 9.32
CA GLU A 823 -46.75 0.21 8.07
C GLU A 823 -48.12 0.86 8.27
N GLU A 824 -48.21 2.18 8.07
CA GLU A 824 -49.39 3.00 8.36
C GLU A 824 -50.64 2.50 7.65
N ASN A 825 -50.50 2.07 6.39
CA ASN A 825 -51.59 1.53 5.58
C ASN A 825 -51.90 0.04 5.85
N CYS A 826 -51.22 -0.58 6.82
CA CYS A 826 -51.44 -1.97 7.22
C CYS A 826 -51.89 -2.08 8.68
N GLN A 827 -51.03 -1.70 9.64
CA GLN A 827 -51.26 -1.77 11.10
C GLN A 827 -51.85 -3.09 11.64
N TYR A 828 -51.66 -4.17 10.89
CA TYR A 828 -52.21 -5.49 11.17
C TYR A 828 -51.48 -6.17 12.31
N CYS A 829 -52.23 -6.87 13.17
CA CYS A 829 -51.71 -7.80 14.18
C CYS A 829 -52.30 -9.20 13.98
N GLN A 830 -53.62 -9.34 13.97
CA GLN A 830 -54.34 -10.54 13.52
C GLN A 830 -55.71 -10.18 12.95
N LYS A 831 -56.26 -11.16 12.24
CA LYS A 831 -57.63 -11.17 11.79
C LYS A 831 -58.57 -11.13 13.01
N ASP A 832 -59.64 -10.35 12.91
CA ASP A 832 -60.71 -10.24 13.92
C ASP A 832 -60.27 -9.64 15.28
N CYS A 833 -59.08 -9.04 15.39
CA CYS A 833 -58.71 -8.24 16.56
C CYS A 833 -59.45 -6.90 16.57
N GLN A 834 -60.23 -6.63 17.63
CA GLN A 834 -60.97 -5.36 17.77
C GLN A 834 -60.05 -4.14 17.67
N SER A 835 -58.91 -4.15 18.35
CA SER A 835 -57.92 -3.06 18.26
C SER A 835 -57.40 -2.84 16.84
N TYR A 836 -57.28 -3.90 16.03
CA TYR A 836 -56.91 -3.76 14.62
C TYR A 836 -58.04 -3.15 13.78
N LEU A 837 -59.28 -3.61 13.99
CA LEU A 837 -60.45 -3.06 13.28
C LEU A 837 -60.60 -1.56 13.55
N SER A 838 -60.49 -1.12 14.81
CA SER A 838 -60.54 0.30 15.16
C SER A 838 -59.40 1.11 14.53
N ARG A 839 -58.17 0.59 14.50
CA ARG A 839 -57.04 1.25 13.81
C ARG A 839 -57.31 1.39 12.31
N LYS A 840 -57.83 0.34 11.68
CA LYS A 840 -58.15 0.33 10.25
C LYS A 840 -59.25 1.33 9.89
N GLU A 841 -60.31 1.41 10.69
CA GLU A 841 -61.38 2.39 10.51
C GLU A 841 -60.86 3.82 10.62
N LYS A 842 -60.04 4.10 11.63
CA LYS A 842 -59.40 5.41 11.81
C LYS A 842 -58.54 5.79 10.59
N ASN A 843 -57.73 4.88 10.08
CA ASN A 843 -56.89 5.16 8.91
C ASN A 843 -57.70 5.41 7.63
N ILE A 844 -58.85 4.75 7.45
CA ILE A 844 -59.76 5.02 6.33
C ILE A 844 -60.32 6.44 6.44
N VAL A 845 -60.72 6.85 7.65
CA VAL A 845 -61.21 8.22 7.91
C VAL A 845 -60.11 9.25 7.63
N ASP A 846 -58.89 9.03 8.15
CA ASP A 846 -57.75 9.94 7.96
C ASP A 846 -57.29 10.05 6.49
N LEU A 847 -57.31 8.94 5.74
CA LEU A 847 -57.00 8.92 4.31
C LEU A 847 -58.08 9.65 3.48
N ASN A 848 -59.35 9.50 3.85
CA ASN A 848 -60.44 10.21 3.19
C ASN A 848 -60.39 11.72 3.48
N ILE A 849 -59.92 12.14 4.67
CA ILE A 849 -59.70 13.56 5.00
C ILE A 849 -58.52 14.11 4.21
N LYS A 850 -57.39 13.40 4.12
CA LYS A 850 -56.21 13.82 3.34
C LYS A 850 -56.48 13.93 1.84
N ASN A 851 -57.29 13.04 1.27
CA ASN A 851 -57.67 13.09 -0.15
C ASN A 851 -58.76 14.14 -0.48
N ASN A 852 -59.42 14.69 0.55
CA ASN A 852 -60.45 15.74 0.40
C ASN A 852 -59.95 17.15 0.76
N LEU A 853 -58.67 17.32 1.12
CA LEU A 853 -58.05 18.63 1.20
C LEU A 853 -57.67 19.08 -0.22
N PRO A 854 -58.12 20.26 -0.70
CA PRO A 854 -57.67 20.77 -1.98
C PRO A 854 -56.16 20.96 -1.94
N MET A 855 -55.44 20.49 -2.97
CA MET A 855 -54.04 20.88 -3.19
C MET A 855 -54.00 22.40 -3.27
N ILE A 856 -53.52 23.05 -2.22
CA ILE A 856 -53.08 24.44 -2.30
C ILE A 856 -51.68 24.35 -2.90
N GLU A 857 -51.55 24.77 -4.16
CA GLU A 857 -50.26 24.98 -4.81
C GLU A 857 -49.43 25.98 -3.98
N PHE A 858 -48.22 25.58 -3.60
CA PHE A 858 -47.10 26.46 -3.27
C PHE A 858 -45.82 25.90 -3.89
#